data_AF-A0A525WPG9-F1
#
_entry.id   AF-A0A525WPG9-F1
#
_cell.length_a   1.000
_cell.length_b   1.000
_cell.length_c   1.000
_cell.angle_alpha   90.00
_cell.angle_beta   90.00
_cell.angle_gamma   90.00
#
_symmetry.space_group_name_H-M   'P 1'
#
loop_
_entity.id
_entity.type
_entity.pdbx_description
1 polymer ?
#
loop_
_entity_poly.entity_id
_entity_poly.type
_entity_poly.pdbx_seq_one_letter_code
_entity_poly.pdbx_strand_id
1 'polypeptide(L)'
;MIITKDLIAQHNLTDDEYKKIVEILGREPNITELGMFSVMWSEHCSYKSSRVHLKKLPTTGPRVVQGPGENAGAVDIGDGLCAVFKMESHNHPSFIEPYQGAATGVGGILRDIFTMGARPIALLNALRFGGLETAKNRHLMKGVVAGIAGYGNCLSGKERILVRVNGRTRNMTFAGVAKEFFEGKGYGVQEVERGFLQVLSFDPILLEPRWVGVRKFFRLQANRLVKIKTTMGRELVVTPDHPTVVVKDGTFVIVPASDLTAGAAVPVLTMLPSGLPPPKEFDLLDLFNSSKLNIYVRLPQTIEIPRETMRRVVKGVSDRCRYRAQRTMPLRIYRQIEQELGLSRGTVDLYIPSGKANYIPAVLPLTGSVARLLGYYLSEGCVSQNGSTYKLIWTFGKHEREYVDDVIGILTTLGIRHSVYFRKSTIAITVSSWCLGLLFKDHWKTGASAVDKAVPDFIFNCSSEIKIELLKGLFRGDGSVSIYPSGSRVRVRYATSSPTLFDQVVLLLQSLGLMPYLYRGTQRDSQIAGRVIKGGAEIFHIEFNNFADISQLSDWFSEALNQRIRTGLAEYPNIGKRFSYPRFQSHTHFSTVTVRSIEQVEHSQDVYDLEVDDPHLFVTTSGIITHNCMGVPTVGGEIVFNDIYSQNPLVNVFCLGIAHKDKIFLGTAAGVGNPVIYFGSKTGRDGIHGATMASDSFDDQSEQKRPTVQVGDPFTEKLLLEACLELMAGDLLVGIQDMGAAGLTSSSCEMASRAGNGIDLDLTDVPRREPGMTPYELMLSESQERMLMVAQAGKEEDCIKICKKWDLDVAVVGRVTGDGILRVKDQGKVVAEIPAKSLADEGPRYERPYSPPGYQDMLTNLNYDALPDVKDANAALLSLLESPTIASKRWVYEQYDHMVRTNTMVRPGSDAAVVRIKGTNKALAMTVDCNSRYCLLHPYEGARIAVAEAARNLVCSGAEPIGLTDCLNFGNPERPEIMWQFVLAIEGMKDVCEHFSIPIVSGNVSFYNETNSLSIYPTPMLGMVGLIDSADKTMTQWFKQDGDAIILLGKTREDLGGSEYLKVLHHREQGSPPFLSLETEKALHDFILSVIREGAVQSAHDCSDGGLSVALAECCVSAPDSRRGAMVRLPLDLSRRDALLFGESQSRVVLSVKPEMADRLLNRAWDSGIPAMKIGTVGGDRFVIDVEKGQWSDGCRIDLPVNELHDRWAFSIERTLNEA
;
A
#
# COMPACT_ATOMS: atom_id res chain seq x y z
N MET A 1 -2.17 42.23 27.34
CA MET A 1 -1.24 41.43 28.16
C MET A 1 0.09 42.16 28.14
N ILE A 2 0.76 42.36 29.27
CA ILE A 2 2.08 43.00 29.31
C ILE A 2 3.12 41.89 29.03
N ILE A 3 4.05 42.12 28.11
CA ILE A 3 5.12 41.16 27.82
C ILE A 3 6.13 41.20 28.96
N THR A 4 6.30 40.10 29.69
CA THR A 4 7.24 39.98 30.80
C THR A 4 8.50 39.21 30.38
N LYS A 5 9.59 39.31 31.14
CA LYS A 5 10.80 38.51 30.91
C LYS A 5 10.52 37.00 30.91
N ASP A 6 9.68 36.54 31.83
CA ASP A 6 9.30 35.12 31.91
C ASP A 6 8.56 34.65 30.64
N LEU A 7 7.71 35.51 30.07
CA LEU A 7 6.99 35.20 28.83
C LEU A 7 7.92 35.17 27.61
N ILE A 8 8.92 36.06 27.56
CA ILE A 8 9.96 36.07 26.52
C ILE A 8 10.77 34.76 26.57
N ALA A 9 11.17 34.34 27.77
CA ALA A 9 11.89 33.09 27.99
C ALA A 9 11.06 31.85 27.62
N GLN A 10 9.75 31.83 27.92
CA GLN A 10 8.84 30.76 27.48
C GLN A 10 8.73 30.64 25.95
N HIS A 11 9.09 31.70 25.21
CA HIS A 11 9.12 31.73 23.75
C HIS A 11 10.51 31.45 23.16
N ASN A 12 11.47 31.00 23.97
CA ASN A 12 12.86 30.73 23.57
C ASN A 12 13.53 31.89 22.82
N LEU A 13 13.18 33.12 23.18
CA LEU A 13 13.79 34.34 22.66
C LEU A 13 14.78 34.90 23.68
N THR A 14 15.94 35.32 23.21
CA THR A 14 16.95 36.01 24.03
C THR A 14 16.58 37.48 24.25
N ASP A 15 17.17 38.10 25.29
CA ASP A 15 17.00 39.53 25.55
C ASP A 15 17.43 40.40 24.34
N ASP A 16 18.39 39.95 23.53
CA ASP A 16 18.87 40.67 22.34
C ASP A 16 17.99 40.43 21.11
N GLU A 17 17.48 39.22 20.91
CA GLU A 17 16.44 38.95 19.90
C GLU A 17 15.19 39.79 20.18
N TYR A 18 14.76 39.88 21.45
CA TYR A 18 13.62 40.73 21.84
C TYR A 18 13.86 42.21 21.56
N LYS A 19 15.03 42.76 21.90
CA LYS A 19 15.38 44.15 21.56
C LYS A 19 15.30 44.39 20.05
N LYS A 20 15.83 43.46 19.26
CA LYS A 20 15.78 43.54 17.79
C LYS A 20 14.34 43.50 17.27
N ILE A 21 13.45 42.71 17.86
CA ILE A 21 12.01 42.71 17.54
C ILE A 21 11.41 44.10 17.79
N VAL A 22 11.69 44.70 18.95
CA VAL A 22 11.20 46.05 19.29
C VAL A 22 11.73 47.10 18.31
N GLU A 23 12.99 47.00 17.89
CA GLU A 23 13.59 47.88 16.88
C GLU A 23 12.92 47.73 15.51
N ILE A 24 12.67 46.50 15.05
CA ILE A 24 11.99 46.21 13.77
C ILE A 24 10.57 46.79 13.77
N LEU A 25 9.84 46.63 14.87
CA LEU A 25 8.44 47.08 14.98
C LEU A 25 8.31 48.57 15.32
N GLY A 26 9.34 49.18 15.90
CA GLY A 26 9.28 50.53 16.47
C GLY A 26 8.40 50.66 17.73
N ARG A 27 7.96 49.52 18.29
CA ARG A 27 7.08 49.40 19.47
C ARG A 27 7.23 48.01 20.10
N GLU A 28 6.66 47.83 21.29
CA GLU A 28 6.57 46.49 21.87
C GLU A 28 5.66 45.57 21.03
N PRO A 29 6.04 44.29 20.84
CA PRO A 29 5.20 43.31 20.16
C PRO A 29 4.00 42.94 21.04
N ASN A 30 2.88 42.64 20.41
CA ASN A 30 1.80 41.93 21.09
C ASN A 30 2.07 40.41 21.17
N ILE A 31 1.21 39.65 21.85
CA ILE A 31 1.41 38.20 22.04
C ILE A 31 1.49 37.42 20.72
N THR A 32 0.66 37.77 19.73
CA THR A 32 0.65 37.12 18.41
C THR A 32 1.95 37.42 17.66
N GLU A 33 2.39 38.68 17.65
CA GLU A 33 3.65 39.07 17.02
C GLU A 33 4.86 38.40 17.70
N LEU A 34 4.89 38.36 19.03
CA LEU A 34 5.95 37.69 19.79
C LEU A 34 6.02 36.20 19.43
N GLY A 35 4.87 35.53 19.36
CA GLY A 35 4.77 34.14 18.95
C GLY A 35 5.24 33.89 17.51
N MET A 36 4.84 34.76 16.57
CA MET A 36 5.29 34.70 15.18
C MET A 36 6.81 34.84 15.06
N PHE A 37 7.42 35.80 15.74
CA PHE A 37 8.88 35.96 15.76
C PHE A 37 9.58 34.77 16.42
N SER A 38 9.07 34.32 17.56
CA SER A 38 9.60 33.16 18.31
C SER A 38 9.73 31.92 17.43
N VAL A 39 8.68 31.60 16.68
CA VAL A 39 8.65 30.40 15.84
C VAL A 39 9.50 30.59 14.57
N MET A 40 9.43 31.75 13.92
CA MET A 40 10.18 32.01 12.68
C MET A 40 11.68 32.16 12.91
N TRP A 41 12.09 32.65 14.09
CA TRP A 41 13.49 32.78 14.49
C TRP A 41 13.99 31.57 15.31
N SER A 42 13.21 30.48 15.36
CA SER A 42 13.67 29.19 15.89
C SER A 42 14.79 28.60 15.03
N GLU A 43 15.55 27.64 15.58
CA GLU A 43 16.59 26.96 14.79
C GLU A 43 15.97 26.17 13.62
N HIS A 44 14.77 25.61 13.82
CA HIS A 44 14.05 24.83 12.82
C HIS A 44 13.65 25.65 11.58
N CYS A 45 13.16 26.90 11.75
CA CYS A 45 12.73 27.73 10.62
C CYS A 45 13.84 28.64 10.06
N SER A 46 14.67 29.24 10.93
CA SER A 46 15.66 30.24 10.48
C SER A 46 17.04 29.69 10.19
N TYR A 47 17.33 28.45 10.63
CA TYR A 47 18.65 27.83 10.55
C TYR A 47 19.73 28.73 11.17
N LYS A 48 19.43 29.39 12.29
CA LYS A 48 20.26 30.48 12.85
C LYS A 48 21.70 30.06 13.15
N SER A 49 21.95 28.80 13.51
CA SER A 49 23.31 28.28 13.76
C SER A 49 23.91 27.60 12.53
N SER A 50 23.10 27.10 11.59
CA SER A 50 23.57 26.32 10.43
C SER A 50 23.69 27.11 9.12
N ARG A 51 22.87 28.15 8.89
CA ARG A 51 22.75 28.87 7.60
C ARG A 51 24.06 29.45 7.07
N VAL A 52 24.98 29.84 7.95
CA VAL A 52 26.32 30.37 7.57
C VAL A 52 27.18 29.26 6.93
N HIS A 53 27.03 28.02 7.40
CA HIS A 53 27.79 26.86 6.93
C HIS A 53 27.15 26.24 5.69
N LEU A 54 25.81 26.13 5.65
CA LEU A 54 25.07 25.58 4.50
C LEU A 54 25.35 26.34 3.19
N LYS A 55 25.62 27.65 3.26
CA LYS A 55 25.99 28.48 2.10
C LYS A 55 27.28 28.06 1.40
N LYS A 56 28.10 27.24 2.03
CA LYS A 56 29.35 26.73 1.47
C LYS A 56 29.13 25.54 0.53
N LEU A 57 27.98 24.87 0.63
CA LEU A 57 27.66 23.69 -0.16
C LEU A 57 27.43 24.06 -1.64
N PRO A 58 27.81 23.18 -2.58
CA PRO A 58 27.57 23.41 -4.00
C PRO A 58 26.08 23.20 -4.33
N THR A 59 25.35 24.28 -4.53
CA THR A 59 23.88 24.27 -4.74
C THR A 59 23.46 24.57 -6.17
N THR A 60 24.41 24.78 -7.07
CA THR A 60 24.17 25.09 -8.49
C THR A 60 24.89 24.07 -9.38
N GLY A 61 24.36 23.85 -10.58
CA GLY A 61 24.92 22.90 -11.53
C GLY A 61 24.14 22.92 -12.85
N PRO A 62 24.68 22.28 -13.91
CA PRO A 62 24.11 22.36 -15.25
C PRO A 62 22.70 21.76 -15.38
N ARG A 63 22.36 20.80 -14.51
CA ARG A 63 21.04 20.17 -14.46
C ARG A 63 20.11 20.81 -13.43
N VAL A 64 20.59 21.70 -12.55
CA VAL A 64 19.76 22.27 -11.49
C VAL A 64 18.77 23.25 -12.10
N VAL A 65 17.48 22.94 -11.96
CA VAL A 65 16.37 23.83 -12.34
C VAL A 65 15.96 24.68 -11.16
N GLN A 66 15.92 24.08 -9.97
CA GLN A 66 15.67 24.77 -8.70
C GLN A 66 16.58 24.17 -7.62
N GLY A 67 17.37 25.03 -6.97
CA GLY A 67 18.19 24.66 -5.81
C GLY A 67 17.47 24.88 -4.47
N PRO A 68 18.19 24.84 -3.33
CA PRO A 68 17.60 25.01 -2.01
C PRO A 68 16.96 26.39 -1.81
N GLY A 69 15.98 26.47 -0.91
CA GLY A 69 15.24 27.70 -0.57
C GLY A 69 13.76 27.69 -0.96
N GLU A 70 13.31 26.63 -1.63
CA GLU A 70 11.90 26.31 -1.90
C GLU A 70 11.53 24.98 -1.25
N ASN A 71 10.29 24.53 -1.43
CA ASN A 71 9.78 23.33 -0.75
C ASN A 71 10.54 22.06 -1.14
N ALA A 72 11.06 21.96 -2.36
CA ALA A 72 11.98 20.89 -2.79
C ALA A 72 12.92 21.33 -3.91
N GLY A 73 13.97 20.54 -4.16
CA GLY A 73 14.92 20.76 -5.25
C GLY A 73 14.50 20.10 -6.55
N ALA A 74 14.85 20.68 -7.70
CA ALA A 74 14.49 20.15 -9.03
C ALA A 74 15.71 20.03 -9.96
N VAL A 75 15.86 18.87 -10.59
CA VAL A 75 16.97 18.53 -11.50
C VAL A 75 16.44 18.07 -12.86
N ASP A 76 16.99 18.60 -13.95
CA ASP A 76 16.68 18.24 -15.34
C ASP A 76 17.21 16.83 -15.68
N ILE A 77 16.30 15.99 -16.15
CA ILE A 77 16.55 14.59 -16.54
C ILE A 77 16.44 14.36 -18.06
N GLY A 78 16.22 15.43 -18.83
CA GLY A 78 15.97 15.40 -20.27
C GLY A 78 14.48 15.27 -20.61
N ASP A 79 14.17 15.24 -21.90
CA ASP A 79 12.81 15.04 -22.44
C ASP A 79 11.76 16.05 -21.92
N GLY A 80 12.20 17.23 -21.49
CA GLY A 80 11.34 18.26 -20.91
C GLY A 80 10.81 17.93 -19.50
N LEU A 81 11.43 16.97 -18.81
CA LEU A 81 11.05 16.51 -17.47
C LEU A 81 12.10 16.89 -16.42
N CYS A 82 11.67 16.98 -15.17
CA CYS A 82 12.52 17.17 -14.01
C CYS A 82 12.22 16.13 -12.92
N ALA A 83 13.28 15.67 -12.26
CA ALA A 83 13.20 14.97 -10.99
C ALA A 83 13.13 16.01 -9.86
N VAL A 84 12.08 15.96 -9.05
CA VAL A 84 11.91 16.83 -7.89
C VAL A 84 12.00 15.99 -6.64
N PHE A 85 12.89 16.32 -5.71
CA PHE A 85 13.11 15.51 -4.53
C PHE A 85 13.56 16.33 -3.33
N LYS A 86 13.30 15.78 -2.15
CA LYS A 86 13.71 16.31 -0.83
C LYS A 86 13.72 15.17 0.19
N MET A 87 14.41 15.41 1.30
CA MET A 87 14.34 14.59 2.50
C MET A 87 14.06 15.46 3.73
N GLU A 88 13.26 14.93 4.65
CA GLU A 88 12.87 15.59 5.91
C GLU A 88 13.03 14.62 7.09
N SER A 89 12.99 15.13 8.34
CA SER A 89 13.11 14.34 9.58
C SER A 89 11.93 14.55 10.51
N HIS A 90 11.44 13.47 11.13
CA HIS A 90 10.38 13.49 12.15
C HIS A 90 10.80 12.71 13.41
N ASN A 91 12.01 12.99 13.90
CA ASN A 91 12.66 12.26 14.99
C ASN A 91 11.90 12.39 16.31
N HIS A 92 11.77 13.61 16.82
CA HIS A 92 11.14 13.91 18.11
C HIS A 92 9.67 13.44 18.19
N PRO A 93 8.79 13.73 17.19
CA PRO A 93 7.43 13.21 17.20
C PRO A 93 7.38 11.67 17.23
N SER A 94 8.25 11.01 16.45
CA SER A 94 8.31 9.55 16.36
C SER A 94 8.85 8.88 17.63
N PHE A 95 9.63 9.59 18.44
CA PHE A 95 10.03 9.08 19.76
C PHE A 95 8.84 9.08 20.74
N ILE A 96 8.04 10.15 20.73
CA ILE A 96 6.92 10.35 21.68
C ILE A 96 5.72 9.48 21.31
N GLU A 97 5.33 9.50 20.03
CA GLU A 97 4.26 8.68 19.47
C GLU A 97 4.68 8.10 18.10
N PRO A 98 5.28 6.90 18.09
CA PRO A 98 5.95 6.32 16.92
C PRO A 98 5.10 6.22 15.66
N TYR A 99 3.83 5.85 15.79
CA TYR A 99 2.97 5.69 14.62
C TYR A 99 2.65 7.06 14.01
N GLN A 100 2.17 7.98 14.85
CA GLN A 100 1.71 9.28 14.38
C GLN A 100 2.87 10.17 13.91
N GLY A 101 4.00 10.14 14.62
CA GLY A 101 5.19 10.89 14.23
C GLY A 101 5.77 10.46 12.88
N ALA A 102 5.78 9.15 12.61
CA ALA A 102 6.27 8.66 11.32
C ALA A 102 5.26 8.91 10.19
N ALA A 103 3.96 8.77 10.48
CA ALA A 103 2.89 9.04 9.52
C ALA A 103 2.90 10.52 9.06
N THR A 104 2.99 11.46 10.00
CA THR A 104 3.07 12.90 9.65
C THR A 104 4.32 13.23 8.85
N GLY A 105 5.43 12.52 9.08
CA GLY A 105 6.63 12.71 8.28
C GLY A 105 6.52 12.25 6.84
N VAL A 106 5.82 11.14 6.58
CA VAL A 106 5.49 10.73 5.20
C VAL A 106 4.55 11.74 4.55
N GLY A 107 3.58 12.25 5.29
CA GLY A 107 2.68 13.29 4.80
C GLY A 107 3.41 14.57 4.40
N GLY A 108 4.18 15.15 5.33
CA GLY A 108 4.96 16.38 5.12
C GLY A 108 5.78 16.35 3.84
N ILE A 109 6.61 15.32 3.69
CA ILE A 109 7.49 15.22 2.52
C ILE A 109 6.73 15.01 1.20
N LEU A 110 5.55 14.38 1.22
CA LEU A 110 4.72 14.27 0.02
C LEU A 110 4.23 15.67 -0.41
N ARG A 111 3.84 16.53 0.54
CA ARG A 111 3.40 17.91 0.25
C ARG A 111 4.49 18.76 -0.33
N ASP A 112 5.70 18.68 0.22
CA ASP A 112 6.86 19.38 -0.33
C ASP A 112 7.02 19.12 -1.83
N ILE A 113 6.91 17.86 -2.24
CA ILE A 113 7.08 17.45 -3.63
C ILE A 113 5.92 17.92 -4.51
N PHE A 114 4.66 17.67 -4.12
CA PHE A 114 3.55 18.03 -4.98
C PHE A 114 3.26 19.53 -5.03
N THR A 115 3.71 20.30 -4.05
CA THR A 115 3.65 21.77 -4.07
C THR A 115 4.52 22.36 -5.19
N MET A 116 5.59 21.67 -5.59
CA MET A 116 6.43 22.06 -6.72
C MET A 116 5.82 21.73 -8.10
N GLY A 117 4.62 21.15 -8.15
CA GLY A 117 4.02 20.64 -9.39
C GLY A 117 4.48 19.25 -9.79
N ALA A 118 5.24 18.57 -8.94
CA ALA A 118 5.71 17.22 -9.19
C ALA A 118 4.73 16.17 -8.67
N ARG A 119 4.46 15.13 -9.47
CA ARG A 119 3.70 13.99 -8.96
C ARG A 119 4.66 13.05 -8.22
N PRO A 120 4.48 12.77 -6.91
CA PRO A 120 5.29 11.80 -6.19
C PRO A 120 5.24 10.42 -6.85
N ILE A 121 6.38 9.75 -6.95
CA ILE A 121 6.56 8.44 -7.58
C ILE A 121 7.30 7.41 -6.71
N ALA A 122 8.03 7.84 -5.68
CA ALA A 122 8.81 6.95 -4.84
C ALA A 122 9.17 7.59 -3.49
N LEU A 123 9.21 6.77 -2.43
CA LEU A 123 9.71 7.11 -1.10
C LEU A 123 10.92 6.23 -0.73
N LEU A 124 11.87 6.79 0.03
CA LEU A 124 12.90 6.04 0.76
C LEU A 124 12.85 6.44 2.24
N ASN A 125 13.14 5.49 3.13
CA ASN A 125 13.20 5.77 4.57
C ASN A 125 14.62 5.54 5.10
N ALA A 126 15.19 6.54 5.77
CA ALA A 126 16.45 6.41 6.49
C ALA A 126 16.17 6.44 7.99
N LEU A 127 16.32 5.28 8.64
CA LEU A 127 15.90 5.06 10.03
C LEU A 127 17.11 4.73 10.92
N ARG A 128 17.08 5.20 12.17
CA ARG A 128 18.06 4.83 13.21
C ARG A 128 17.34 4.48 14.51
N PHE A 129 17.67 3.33 15.08
CA PHE A 129 17.08 2.86 16.34
C PHE A 129 18.14 2.36 17.31
N GLY A 130 17.80 2.31 18.60
CA GLY A 130 18.55 1.56 19.60
C GLY A 130 18.50 0.04 19.37
N GLY A 131 19.36 -0.72 20.05
CA GLY A 131 19.38 -2.19 19.96
C GLY A 131 18.02 -2.83 20.27
N LEU A 132 17.63 -3.87 19.53
CA LEU A 132 16.31 -4.51 19.62
C LEU A 132 16.11 -5.40 20.86
N GLU A 133 17.11 -5.48 21.73
CA GLU A 133 17.08 -6.22 23.00
C GLU A 133 16.01 -5.67 23.97
N THR A 134 15.70 -4.37 23.89
CA THR A 134 14.73 -3.73 24.78
C THR A 134 13.32 -3.67 24.19
N ALA A 135 12.30 -3.86 25.04
CA ALA A 135 10.90 -3.75 24.62
C ALA A 135 10.54 -2.36 24.08
N LYS A 136 11.18 -1.29 24.61
CA LYS A 136 10.98 0.08 24.13
C LYS A 136 11.45 0.24 22.69
N ASN A 137 12.66 -0.22 22.36
CA ASN A 137 13.19 -0.11 21.00
C ASN A 137 12.37 -0.94 19.99
N ARG A 138 11.89 -2.12 20.40
CA ARG A 138 10.95 -2.92 19.59
C ARG A 138 9.63 -2.19 19.34
N HIS A 139 9.10 -1.50 20.35
CA HIS A 139 7.88 -0.70 20.22
C HIS A 139 8.08 0.51 19.27
N LEU A 140 9.18 1.25 19.43
CA LEU A 140 9.54 2.37 18.56
C LEU A 140 9.62 1.92 17.10
N MET A 141 10.39 0.86 16.81
CA MET A 141 10.54 0.33 15.45
C MET A 141 9.20 -0.14 14.87
N LYS A 142 8.44 -0.97 15.60
CA LYS A 142 7.14 -1.47 15.13
C LYS A 142 6.15 -0.33 14.86
N GLY A 143 6.11 0.67 15.73
CA GLY A 143 5.23 1.82 15.58
C GLY A 143 5.60 2.73 14.40
N VAL A 144 6.89 3.06 14.23
CA VAL A 144 7.37 3.85 13.09
C VAL A 144 7.10 3.14 11.76
N VAL A 145 7.43 1.84 11.67
CA VAL A 145 7.18 1.05 10.46
C VAL A 145 5.69 0.99 10.14
N ALA A 146 4.83 0.80 11.15
CA ALA A 146 3.38 0.82 10.97
C ALA A 146 2.85 2.20 10.54
N GLY A 147 3.40 3.29 11.08
CA GLY A 147 3.03 4.67 10.71
C GLY A 147 3.32 4.98 9.25
N ILE A 148 4.51 4.60 8.76
CA ILE A 148 4.90 4.71 7.35
C ILE A 148 3.96 3.88 6.46
N ALA A 149 3.65 2.63 6.87
CA ALA A 149 2.73 1.76 6.15
C ALA A 149 1.27 2.28 6.14
N GLY A 150 0.88 3.10 7.13
CA GLY A 150 -0.45 3.68 7.28
C GLY A 150 -0.85 4.61 6.14
N TYR A 151 0.12 5.22 5.45
CA TYR A 151 -0.06 5.95 4.20
C TYR A 151 -0.26 4.98 3.01
N GLY A 152 -1.09 3.94 3.21
CA GLY A 152 -1.24 2.79 2.31
C GLY A 152 -2.54 1.94 2.42
N ASN A 153 -3.75 2.50 2.72
CA ASN A 153 -5.15 2.09 2.24
C ASN A 153 -6.28 1.57 3.22
N CYS A 154 -7.62 1.70 2.89
CA CYS A 154 -8.78 0.84 3.42
C CYS A 154 -10.30 1.01 2.94
N LEU A 155 -11.13 -0.09 2.81
CA LEU A 155 -12.60 -0.23 2.45
C LEU A 155 -13.57 -0.68 3.59
N SER A 156 -14.91 -0.58 3.48
CA SER A 156 -15.87 -1.08 4.53
C SER A 156 -16.02 -2.61 4.65
N GLY A 157 -16.13 -3.13 5.89
CA GLY A 157 -16.36 -4.56 6.17
C GLY A 157 -17.66 -5.17 5.69
N LYS A 158 -18.68 -4.36 5.37
CA LYS A 158 -19.98 -4.82 4.87
C LYS A 158 -19.96 -5.08 3.36
N GLU A 159 -18.96 -4.55 2.66
CA GLU A 159 -18.77 -4.83 1.25
C GLU A 159 -18.51 -6.32 1.02
N ARG A 160 -19.01 -6.82 -0.11
CA ARG A 160 -18.92 -8.23 -0.47
C ARG A 160 -18.10 -8.42 -1.72
N ILE A 161 -17.37 -9.52 -1.74
CA ILE A 161 -16.49 -9.94 -2.83
C ILE A 161 -16.73 -11.40 -3.17
N LEU A 162 -16.43 -11.76 -4.42
CA LEU A 162 -16.30 -13.16 -4.81
C LEU A 162 -14.88 -13.62 -4.52
N VAL A 163 -14.76 -14.60 -3.62
CA VAL A 163 -13.50 -15.27 -3.33
C VAL A 163 -13.53 -16.68 -3.88
N ARG A 164 -12.38 -17.22 -4.23
CA ARG A 164 -12.21 -18.63 -4.56
C ARG A 164 -11.25 -19.24 -3.57
N VAL A 165 -11.73 -20.28 -2.88
CA VAL A 165 -10.98 -21.03 -1.86
C VAL A 165 -10.96 -22.48 -2.30
N ASN A 166 -9.75 -23.03 -2.52
CA ASN A 166 -9.57 -24.41 -2.99
C ASN A 166 -10.41 -24.73 -4.25
N GLY A 167 -10.43 -23.82 -5.22
CA GLY A 167 -11.17 -23.97 -6.48
C GLY A 167 -12.69 -23.78 -6.39
N ARG A 168 -13.25 -23.54 -5.19
CA ARG A 168 -14.68 -23.26 -4.99
C ARG A 168 -14.90 -21.77 -4.82
N THR A 169 -15.76 -21.21 -5.67
CA THR A 169 -16.17 -19.80 -5.63
C THR A 169 -17.18 -19.58 -4.51
N ARG A 170 -17.01 -18.56 -3.68
CA ARG A 170 -17.91 -18.16 -2.58
C ARG A 170 -18.15 -16.66 -2.59
N ASN A 171 -19.34 -16.24 -2.20
CA ASN A 171 -19.68 -14.83 -1.97
C ASN A 171 -19.59 -14.53 -0.47
N MET A 172 -18.67 -13.65 -0.09
CA MET A 172 -18.37 -13.33 1.31
C MET A 172 -18.26 -11.81 1.52
N THR A 173 -18.60 -11.32 2.71
CA THR A 173 -18.23 -9.95 3.13
C THR A 173 -16.74 -9.88 3.44
N PHE A 174 -16.12 -8.71 3.36
CA PHE A 174 -14.75 -8.49 3.88
C PHE A 174 -14.63 -8.91 5.34
N ALA A 175 -15.57 -8.49 6.19
CA ALA A 175 -15.61 -8.93 7.59
C ALA A 175 -15.82 -10.45 7.74
N GLY A 176 -16.50 -11.09 6.77
CA GLY A 176 -16.72 -12.54 6.74
C GLY A 176 -15.47 -13.30 6.34
N VAL A 177 -14.68 -12.78 5.39
CA VAL A 177 -13.34 -13.30 5.03
C VAL A 177 -12.42 -13.16 6.24
N ALA A 178 -12.41 -11.98 6.87
CA ALA A 178 -11.70 -11.72 8.12
C ALA A 178 -12.09 -12.72 9.23
N LYS A 179 -13.37 -13.03 9.34
CA LYS A 179 -13.85 -13.96 10.35
C LYS A 179 -13.49 -15.41 10.04
N GLU A 180 -13.69 -15.87 8.81
CA GLU A 180 -13.53 -17.29 8.49
C GLU A 180 -12.05 -17.71 8.41
N PHE A 181 -11.19 -16.83 7.90
CA PHE A 181 -9.80 -17.20 7.60
C PHE A 181 -8.77 -16.56 8.55
N PHE A 182 -9.20 -15.57 9.33
CA PHE A 182 -8.29 -14.63 10.02
C PHE A 182 -8.71 -14.31 11.47
N GLU A 183 -9.74 -14.99 12.02
CA GLU A 183 -10.27 -14.77 13.38
C GLU A 183 -9.28 -15.26 14.47
N GLY A 184 -9.02 -14.40 15.46
CA GLY A 184 -8.06 -14.62 16.55
C GLY A 184 -6.75 -13.83 16.46
N LYS A 185 -6.51 -13.06 15.38
CA LYS A 185 -5.23 -12.37 15.11
C LYS A 185 -5.21 -10.82 15.25
N GLY A 186 -6.28 -10.20 15.79
CA GLY A 186 -6.31 -8.74 16.07
C GLY A 186 -6.50 -7.82 14.84
N TYR A 187 -6.29 -6.50 15.02
CA TYR A 187 -6.17 -5.50 13.95
C TYR A 187 -4.76 -5.57 13.32
N GLY A 188 -4.61 -5.23 12.04
CA GLY A 188 -3.32 -5.25 11.33
C GLY A 188 -3.32 -6.08 10.04
N VAL A 189 -2.11 -6.42 9.58
CA VAL A 189 -1.84 -7.12 8.32
C VAL A 189 -1.75 -8.63 8.55
N GLN A 190 -2.40 -9.41 7.70
CA GLN A 190 -2.37 -10.88 7.76
C GLN A 190 -1.93 -11.47 6.43
N GLU A 191 -0.87 -12.29 6.44
CA GLU A 191 -0.41 -13.00 5.26
C GLU A 191 -1.31 -14.18 4.90
N VAL A 192 -1.39 -14.47 3.60
CA VAL A 192 -2.20 -15.53 3.04
C VAL A 192 -1.35 -16.44 2.17
N GLU A 193 -1.45 -17.75 2.39
CA GLU A 193 -0.74 -18.75 1.58
C GLU A 193 -1.09 -18.61 0.09
N ARG A 194 -0.07 -18.57 -0.78
CA ARG A 194 -0.28 -18.36 -2.22
C ARG A 194 -1.20 -19.43 -2.80
N GLY A 195 -2.28 -18.99 -3.45
CA GLY A 195 -3.26 -19.85 -4.11
C GLY A 195 -4.35 -20.42 -3.18
N PHE A 196 -4.22 -20.26 -1.86
CA PHE A 196 -5.26 -20.65 -0.90
C PHE A 196 -6.53 -19.81 -1.06
N LEU A 197 -6.35 -18.49 -1.15
CA LEU A 197 -7.42 -17.52 -1.33
C LEU A 197 -7.17 -16.71 -2.59
N GLN A 198 -8.15 -16.68 -3.48
CA GLN A 198 -8.16 -15.83 -4.67
C GLN A 198 -9.37 -14.91 -4.64
N VAL A 199 -9.29 -13.75 -5.28
CA VAL A 199 -10.43 -12.83 -5.47
C VAL A 199 -10.67 -12.59 -6.95
N LEU A 200 -11.92 -12.28 -7.29
CA LEU A 200 -12.27 -11.84 -8.63
C LEU A 200 -11.69 -10.45 -8.90
N SER A 201 -10.95 -10.33 -10.00
CA SER A 201 -10.26 -9.13 -10.45
C SER A 201 -10.52 -8.88 -11.95
N PHE A 202 -10.01 -7.76 -12.44
CA PHE A 202 -10.11 -7.32 -13.82
C PHE A 202 -8.75 -6.83 -14.29
N ASP A 203 -8.29 -7.30 -15.44
CA ASP A 203 -7.08 -6.82 -16.10
C ASP A 203 -7.41 -5.57 -16.93
N PRO A 204 -6.93 -4.38 -16.57
CA PRO A 204 -7.26 -3.14 -17.27
C PRO A 204 -6.52 -3.01 -18.62
N ILE A 205 -5.51 -3.84 -18.89
CA ILE A 205 -4.76 -3.86 -20.15
C ILE A 205 -5.43 -4.80 -21.15
N LEU A 206 -5.70 -6.04 -20.72
CA LEU A 206 -6.36 -7.06 -21.55
C LEU A 206 -7.88 -6.85 -21.63
N LEU A 207 -8.44 -6.04 -20.74
CA LEU A 207 -9.88 -5.82 -20.57
C LEU A 207 -10.64 -7.11 -20.25
N GLU A 208 -10.02 -8.03 -19.52
CA GLU A 208 -10.57 -9.35 -19.20
C GLU A 208 -10.67 -9.58 -17.69
N PRO A 209 -11.73 -10.24 -17.19
CA PRO A 209 -11.78 -10.68 -15.81
C PRO A 209 -10.82 -11.84 -15.53
N ARG A 210 -10.28 -11.90 -14.31
CA ARG A 210 -9.42 -13.02 -13.85
C ARG A 210 -9.54 -13.31 -12.36
N TRP A 211 -9.07 -14.49 -11.96
CA TRP A 211 -8.87 -14.83 -10.55
C TRP A 211 -7.42 -14.55 -10.16
N VAL A 212 -7.22 -13.72 -9.15
CA VAL A 212 -5.88 -13.32 -8.65
C VAL A 212 -5.69 -13.79 -7.22
N GLY A 213 -4.46 -14.14 -6.84
CA GLY A 213 -4.12 -14.52 -5.47
C GLY A 213 -4.21 -13.32 -4.53
N VAL A 214 -4.76 -13.54 -3.33
CA VAL A 214 -4.68 -12.58 -2.22
C VAL A 214 -3.38 -12.87 -1.48
N ARG A 215 -2.53 -11.85 -1.28
CA ARG A 215 -1.26 -11.95 -0.55
C ARG A 215 -1.41 -11.54 0.90
N LYS A 216 -2.04 -10.38 1.12
CA LYS A 216 -2.26 -9.80 2.43
C LYS A 216 -3.69 -9.36 2.59
N PHE A 217 -4.17 -9.45 3.82
CA PHE A 217 -5.48 -8.97 4.23
C PHE A 217 -5.30 -7.99 5.40
N PHE A 218 -5.87 -6.79 5.26
CA PHE A 218 -5.74 -5.72 6.24
C PHE A 218 -7.05 -5.55 7.01
N ARG A 219 -6.96 -5.26 8.30
CA ARG A 219 -8.09 -4.82 9.13
C ARG A 219 -7.66 -3.61 9.96
N LEU A 220 -8.20 -2.45 9.63
CA LEU A 220 -8.01 -1.17 10.34
C LEU A 220 -9.35 -0.65 10.86
N GLN A 221 -9.33 0.49 11.55
CA GLN A 221 -10.52 1.18 12.04
C GLN A 221 -10.58 2.56 11.37
N ALA A 222 -11.73 2.94 10.80
CA ALA A 222 -11.93 4.26 10.21
C ALA A 222 -13.18 4.93 10.77
N ASN A 223 -13.09 6.26 10.91
CA ASN A 223 -14.16 7.08 11.50
C ASN A 223 -15.06 7.74 10.45
N ARG A 224 -14.57 7.84 9.20
CA ARG A 224 -15.25 8.50 8.08
C ARG A 224 -15.23 7.60 6.86
N LEU A 225 -16.39 7.50 6.21
CA LEU A 225 -16.56 6.72 4.99
C LEU A 225 -17.41 7.47 3.99
N VAL A 226 -17.24 7.12 2.73
CA VAL A 226 -18.00 7.60 1.59
C VAL A 226 -18.78 6.42 1.02
N LYS A 227 -20.10 6.58 0.94
CA LYS A 227 -21.01 5.69 0.24
C LYS A 227 -21.31 6.27 -1.15
N ILE A 228 -20.72 5.66 -2.15
CA ILE A 228 -20.98 5.93 -3.56
C ILE A 228 -22.24 5.19 -3.96
N LYS A 229 -23.24 5.88 -4.52
CA LYS A 229 -24.45 5.30 -5.10
C LYS A 229 -24.51 5.61 -6.60
N THR A 230 -24.81 4.61 -7.41
CA THR A 230 -24.90 4.75 -8.88
C THR A 230 -26.33 4.96 -9.36
N THR A 231 -26.53 5.43 -10.60
CA THR A 231 -27.85 5.59 -11.23
C THR A 231 -28.58 4.27 -11.45
N MET A 232 -27.82 3.18 -11.40
CA MET A 232 -28.31 1.81 -11.44
C MET A 232 -28.47 1.20 -10.03
N GLY A 233 -28.36 2.01 -8.98
CA GLY A 233 -28.67 1.61 -7.60
C GLY A 233 -27.61 0.75 -6.91
N ARG A 234 -26.43 0.61 -7.50
CA ARG A 234 -25.27 -0.03 -6.88
C ARG A 234 -24.67 0.90 -5.85
N GLU A 235 -24.18 0.33 -4.76
CA GLU A 235 -23.52 1.05 -3.68
C GLU A 235 -22.09 0.52 -3.49
N LEU A 236 -21.17 1.40 -3.09
CA LEU A 236 -19.82 1.08 -2.65
C LEU A 236 -19.49 1.97 -1.44
N VAL A 237 -19.14 1.39 -0.30
CA VAL A 237 -18.76 2.10 0.92
C VAL A 237 -17.27 1.95 1.19
N VAL A 238 -16.55 3.07 1.13
CA VAL A 238 -15.09 3.13 1.21
C VAL A 238 -14.65 4.29 2.08
N THR A 239 -13.37 4.37 2.44
CA THR A 239 -12.82 5.62 2.98
C THR A 239 -12.80 6.70 1.89
N PRO A 240 -12.81 8.00 2.24
CA PRO A 240 -12.81 9.07 1.24
C PRO A 240 -11.70 8.92 0.18
N ASP A 241 -10.51 8.48 0.57
CA ASP A 241 -9.35 8.44 -0.35
C ASP A 241 -9.10 7.08 -0.96
N HIS A 242 -10.11 6.23 -0.84
CA HIS A 242 -10.13 5.00 -1.58
C HIS A 242 -10.16 5.29 -3.08
N PRO A 243 -9.23 4.75 -3.88
CA PRO A 243 -9.12 4.96 -5.29
C PRO A 243 -10.21 4.19 -5.95
N THR A 244 -11.12 4.93 -6.51
CA THR A 244 -12.18 4.44 -7.34
C THR A 244 -11.71 4.42 -8.78
N VAL A 245 -12.13 3.39 -9.50
CA VAL A 245 -11.87 3.30 -10.92
C VAL A 245 -13.00 4.03 -11.65
N VAL A 246 -12.65 4.89 -12.60
CA VAL A 246 -13.58 5.51 -13.53
C VAL A 246 -13.10 5.27 -14.96
N VAL A 247 -14.02 5.29 -15.91
CA VAL A 247 -13.70 5.14 -17.33
C VAL A 247 -13.86 6.49 -18.01
N LYS A 248 -12.75 7.01 -18.55
CA LYS A 248 -12.73 8.23 -19.35
C LYS A 248 -12.15 7.90 -20.72
N ASP A 249 -12.88 8.21 -21.77
CA ASP A 249 -12.46 7.98 -23.16
C ASP A 249 -12.01 6.53 -23.46
N GLY A 250 -12.65 5.55 -22.81
CA GLY A 250 -12.33 4.13 -22.95
C GLY A 250 -11.11 3.66 -22.15
N THR A 251 -10.47 4.56 -21.39
CA THR A 251 -9.34 4.24 -20.51
C THR A 251 -9.74 4.20 -19.04
N PHE A 252 -9.12 3.30 -18.30
CA PHE A 252 -9.29 3.18 -16.85
C PHE A 252 -8.46 4.27 -16.17
N VAL A 253 -9.13 5.15 -15.43
CA VAL A 253 -8.53 6.26 -14.67
C VAL A 253 -8.87 6.06 -13.21
N ILE A 254 -7.91 6.29 -12.33
CA ILE A 254 -8.10 6.17 -10.89
C ILE A 254 -8.38 7.56 -10.31
N VAL A 255 -9.43 7.67 -9.50
CA VAL A 255 -9.87 8.89 -8.84
C VAL A 255 -10.22 8.55 -7.39
N PRO A 256 -9.74 9.27 -6.37
CA PRO A 256 -10.16 9.03 -4.98
C PRO A 256 -11.69 9.16 -4.80
N ALA A 257 -12.25 8.46 -3.82
CA ALA A 257 -13.70 8.35 -3.66
C ALA A 257 -14.38 9.67 -3.30
N SER A 258 -13.69 10.58 -2.60
CA SER A 258 -14.14 11.95 -2.33
C SER A 258 -14.26 12.79 -3.60
N ASP A 259 -13.46 12.49 -4.62
CA ASP A 259 -13.37 13.29 -5.86
C ASP A 259 -14.19 12.72 -7.00
N LEU A 260 -14.79 11.57 -6.74
CA LEU A 260 -15.80 11.03 -7.59
C LEU A 260 -16.94 12.04 -7.63
N THR A 261 -17.49 12.32 -8.81
CA THR A 261 -18.63 13.23 -8.95
C THR A 261 -19.84 12.47 -9.45
N ALA A 262 -21.03 12.95 -9.12
CA ALA A 262 -22.24 12.50 -9.80
C ALA A 262 -22.05 12.66 -11.33
N GLY A 263 -22.36 11.61 -12.09
CA GLY A 263 -22.09 11.51 -13.52
C GLY A 263 -20.82 10.73 -13.89
N ALA A 264 -19.87 10.53 -12.96
CA ALA A 264 -18.66 9.75 -13.23
C ALA A 264 -19.00 8.31 -13.65
N ALA A 265 -18.35 7.82 -14.70
CA ALA A 265 -18.57 6.51 -15.28
C ALA A 265 -17.74 5.46 -14.53
N VAL A 266 -18.36 4.76 -13.58
CA VAL A 266 -17.69 3.69 -12.82
C VAL A 266 -17.84 2.37 -13.57
N PRO A 267 -16.75 1.62 -13.81
CA PRO A 267 -16.82 0.35 -14.48
C PRO A 267 -17.42 -0.71 -13.56
N VAL A 268 -18.33 -1.46 -14.16
CA VAL A 268 -19.05 -2.58 -13.58
C VAL A 268 -18.80 -3.78 -14.46
N LEU A 269 -18.33 -4.86 -13.87
CA LEU A 269 -18.06 -6.10 -14.57
C LEU A 269 -19.35 -6.68 -15.18
N THR A 270 -19.27 -7.12 -16.45
CA THR A 270 -20.40 -7.75 -17.16
C THR A 270 -20.09 -9.16 -17.65
N MET A 271 -18.96 -9.72 -17.24
CA MET A 271 -18.59 -11.09 -17.57
C MET A 271 -17.82 -11.71 -16.41
N LEU A 272 -18.06 -12.99 -16.15
CA LEU A 272 -17.25 -13.76 -15.21
C LEU A 272 -16.15 -14.50 -15.99
N PRO A 273 -14.94 -14.65 -15.40
CA PRO A 273 -13.84 -15.36 -16.04
C PRO A 273 -14.22 -16.83 -16.24
N SER A 274 -13.69 -17.45 -17.29
CA SER A 274 -13.87 -18.90 -17.53
C SER A 274 -13.34 -19.69 -16.34
N GLY A 275 -14.24 -20.35 -15.61
CA GLY A 275 -13.92 -21.21 -14.46
C GLY A 275 -13.59 -22.64 -14.88
N LEU A 276 -13.32 -23.49 -13.88
CA LEU A 276 -13.38 -24.93 -14.09
C LEU A 276 -14.77 -25.31 -14.63
N PRO A 277 -14.86 -26.17 -15.65
CA PRO A 277 -16.15 -26.57 -16.19
C PRO A 277 -17.02 -27.16 -15.06
N PRO A 278 -18.29 -26.75 -14.95
CA PRO A 278 -19.17 -27.29 -13.93
C PRO A 278 -19.37 -28.79 -14.17
N PRO A 279 -19.77 -29.55 -13.14
CA PRO A 279 -20.17 -30.93 -13.36
C PRO A 279 -21.37 -30.99 -14.31
N LYS A 280 -21.30 -31.82 -15.36
CA LYS A 280 -22.46 -32.13 -16.22
C LYS A 280 -23.54 -32.90 -15.45
N GLU A 281 -23.13 -33.60 -14.39
CA GLU A 281 -23.98 -34.38 -13.51
C GLU A 281 -23.40 -34.41 -12.10
N PHE A 282 -24.28 -34.44 -11.10
CA PHE A 282 -23.90 -34.59 -9.70
C PHE A 282 -23.92 -36.06 -9.34
N ASP A 283 -22.73 -36.60 -9.10
CA ASP A 283 -22.57 -37.92 -8.52
C ASP A 283 -22.84 -37.87 -7.01
N LEU A 284 -24.04 -38.30 -6.64
CA LEU A 284 -24.46 -38.32 -5.25
C LEU A 284 -23.79 -39.46 -4.45
N LEU A 285 -23.23 -40.47 -5.11
CA LEU A 285 -22.47 -41.54 -4.43
C LEU A 285 -21.19 -40.95 -3.85
N ASP A 286 -20.46 -40.18 -4.65
CA ASP A 286 -19.22 -39.53 -4.23
C ASP A 286 -19.51 -38.40 -3.22
N LEU A 287 -20.54 -37.60 -3.49
CA LEU A 287 -20.94 -36.47 -2.65
C LEU A 287 -21.42 -36.90 -1.26
N PHE A 288 -22.07 -38.07 -1.14
CA PHE A 288 -22.49 -38.63 0.14
C PHE A 288 -21.53 -39.65 0.75
N ASN A 289 -20.39 -39.94 0.11
CA ASN A 289 -19.45 -40.97 0.57
C ASN A 289 -18.90 -40.70 1.99
N SER A 290 -18.75 -39.43 2.35
CA SER A 290 -18.29 -38.99 3.68
C SER A 290 -19.43 -38.78 4.69
N SER A 291 -20.68 -39.05 4.33
CA SER A 291 -21.83 -38.84 5.21
C SER A 291 -21.85 -39.85 6.36
N LYS A 292 -22.14 -39.38 7.57
CA LYS A 292 -22.40 -40.25 8.73
C LYS A 292 -23.77 -40.95 8.66
N LEU A 293 -24.58 -40.62 7.65
CA LEU A 293 -25.93 -41.15 7.49
C LEU A 293 -25.91 -42.49 6.75
N ASN A 294 -26.81 -43.39 7.16
CA ASN A 294 -26.90 -44.75 6.62
C ASN A 294 -27.65 -44.77 5.26
N ILE A 295 -27.02 -44.20 4.23
CA ILE A 295 -27.56 -44.13 2.86
C ILE A 295 -27.42 -45.49 2.18
N TYR A 296 -28.48 -45.92 1.50
CA TYR A 296 -28.57 -47.18 0.76
C TYR A 296 -28.66 -46.93 -0.74
N VAL A 297 -28.05 -47.83 -1.51
CA VAL A 297 -28.09 -47.90 -2.96
C VAL A 297 -29.06 -49.01 -3.35
N ARG A 298 -29.97 -48.71 -4.28
CA ARG A 298 -30.88 -49.66 -4.94
C ARG A 298 -30.39 -49.91 -6.36
N LEU A 299 -30.21 -51.18 -6.70
CA LEU A 299 -29.75 -51.60 -8.02
C LEU A 299 -30.91 -51.93 -8.96
N PRO A 300 -30.70 -51.87 -10.30
CA PRO A 300 -31.66 -52.34 -11.29
C PRO A 300 -32.08 -53.79 -11.06
N GLN A 301 -33.32 -54.13 -11.41
CA GLN A 301 -33.81 -55.52 -11.30
C GLN A 301 -33.11 -56.48 -12.28
N THR A 302 -32.42 -55.95 -13.29
CA THR A 302 -31.71 -56.72 -14.32
C THR A 302 -30.32 -57.17 -13.92
N ILE A 303 -29.74 -56.62 -12.83
CA ILE A 303 -28.39 -56.99 -12.41
C ILE A 303 -28.39 -58.23 -11.51
N GLU A 304 -27.45 -59.13 -11.76
CA GLU A 304 -27.12 -60.21 -10.85
C GLU A 304 -25.89 -59.84 -10.01
N ILE A 305 -26.00 -59.99 -8.69
CA ILE A 305 -24.90 -59.74 -7.77
C ILE A 305 -24.19 -61.08 -7.49
N PRO A 306 -22.92 -61.25 -7.93
CA PRO A 306 -22.19 -62.50 -7.73
C PRO A 306 -22.09 -62.88 -6.25
N ARG A 307 -22.32 -64.17 -5.93
CA ARG A 307 -22.27 -64.67 -4.55
C ARG A 307 -20.89 -64.49 -3.94
N GLU A 308 -19.83 -64.68 -4.73
CA GLU A 308 -18.45 -64.57 -4.29
C GLU A 308 -18.07 -63.12 -3.94
N THR A 309 -18.42 -62.16 -4.79
CA THR A 309 -18.27 -60.73 -4.51
C THR A 309 -18.89 -60.34 -3.16
N MET A 310 -20.14 -60.76 -2.89
CA MET A 310 -20.80 -60.47 -1.60
C MET A 310 -20.16 -61.17 -0.40
N ARG A 311 -19.59 -62.37 -0.59
CA ARG A 311 -18.86 -63.07 0.48
C ARG A 311 -17.62 -62.30 0.92
N ARG A 312 -16.96 -61.62 -0.01
CA ARG A 312 -15.77 -60.81 0.25
C ARG A 312 -16.10 -59.53 1.03
N VAL A 313 -17.16 -58.81 0.65
CA VAL A 313 -17.44 -57.47 1.22
C VAL A 313 -18.42 -57.46 2.39
N VAL A 314 -19.24 -58.50 2.57
CA VAL A 314 -20.22 -58.60 3.66
C VAL A 314 -20.02 -59.89 4.45
N LYS A 315 -19.64 -59.77 5.72
CA LYS A 315 -19.38 -60.92 6.61
C LYS A 315 -20.65 -61.70 6.97
N GLY A 316 -21.78 -61.01 7.20
CA GLY A 316 -23.03 -61.61 7.67
C GLY A 316 -23.80 -62.37 6.58
N VAL A 317 -24.14 -63.65 6.83
CA VAL A 317 -24.90 -64.49 5.88
C VAL A 317 -26.29 -63.88 5.59
N SER A 318 -27.01 -63.43 6.63
CA SER A 318 -28.33 -62.83 6.51
C SER A 318 -28.30 -61.55 5.66
N ASP A 319 -27.32 -60.68 5.90
CA ASP A 319 -27.14 -59.45 5.11
C ASP A 319 -26.79 -59.74 3.66
N ARG A 320 -25.93 -60.73 3.38
CA ARG A 320 -25.64 -61.16 1.99
C ARG A 320 -26.90 -61.61 1.27
N CYS A 321 -27.70 -62.48 1.90
CA CYS A 321 -28.95 -62.95 1.32
C CYS A 321 -29.93 -61.80 1.11
N ARG A 322 -30.07 -60.92 2.11
CA ARG A 322 -30.96 -59.75 2.07
C ARG A 322 -30.57 -58.77 0.97
N TYR A 323 -29.31 -58.35 0.90
CA TYR A 323 -28.84 -57.39 -0.10
C TYR A 323 -28.94 -57.95 -1.52
N ARG A 324 -28.68 -59.25 -1.71
CA ARG A 324 -28.87 -59.92 -3.00
C ARG A 324 -30.35 -60.04 -3.39
N ALA A 325 -31.21 -60.44 -2.45
CA ALA A 325 -32.64 -60.64 -2.72
C ALA A 325 -33.37 -59.31 -2.94
N GLN A 326 -33.07 -58.29 -2.13
CA GLN A 326 -33.71 -56.97 -2.20
C GLN A 326 -33.03 -56.05 -3.22
N ARG A 327 -31.83 -56.39 -3.70
CA ARG A 327 -30.99 -55.57 -4.58
C ARG A 327 -30.75 -54.17 -4.01
N THR A 328 -30.68 -54.07 -2.68
CA THR A 328 -30.41 -52.85 -1.95
C THR A 328 -29.30 -53.10 -0.92
N MET A 329 -28.39 -52.15 -0.75
CA MET A 329 -27.29 -52.28 0.22
C MET A 329 -26.79 -50.91 0.66
N PRO A 330 -26.11 -50.79 1.81
CA PRO A 330 -25.49 -49.55 2.23
C PRO A 330 -24.49 -49.03 1.18
N LEU A 331 -24.43 -47.71 1.00
CA LEU A 331 -23.51 -47.04 0.08
C LEU A 331 -22.06 -47.50 0.27
N ARG A 332 -21.61 -47.60 1.53
CA ARG A 332 -20.27 -48.10 1.89
C ARG A 332 -19.95 -49.51 1.37
N ILE A 333 -20.96 -50.37 1.23
CA ILE A 333 -20.80 -51.73 0.70
C ILE A 333 -20.82 -51.69 -0.83
N TYR A 334 -21.76 -50.94 -1.41
CA TYR A 334 -21.82 -50.77 -2.86
C TYR A 334 -20.50 -50.22 -3.43
N ARG A 335 -19.86 -49.24 -2.78
CA ARG A 335 -18.57 -48.68 -3.21
C ARG A 335 -17.43 -49.68 -3.29
N GLN A 336 -17.48 -50.78 -2.53
CA GLN A 336 -16.45 -51.83 -2.58
C GLN A 336 -16.64 -52.80 -3.75
N ILE A 337 -17.83 -52.82 -4.36
CA ILE A 337 -18.19 -53.77 -5.43
C ILE A 337 -18.62 -53.07 -6.71
N GLU A 338 -18.64 -51.74 -6.73
CA GLU A 338 -19.11 -50.90 -7.83
C GLU A 338 -18.44 -51.28 -9.17
N GLN A 339 -17.11 -51.42 -9.18
CA GLN A 339 -16.34 -51.80 -10.37
C GLN A 339 -16.69 -53.20 -10.88
N GLU A 340 -16.96 -54.16 -9.99
CA GLU A 340 -17.30 -55.55 -10.37
C GLU A 340 -18.72 -55.68 -10.91
N LEU A 341 -19.64 -54.80 -10.49
CA LEU A 341 -21.00 -54.79 -11.01
C LEU A 341 -21.08 -54.18 -12.41
N GLY A 342 -20.07 -53.40 -12.84
CA GLY A 342 -20.02 -52.79 -14.17
C GLY A 342 -21.23 -51.90 -14.50
N LEU A 343 -21.98 -51.46 -13.49
CA LEU A 343 -23.19 -50.66 -13.66
C LEU A 343 -22.83 -49.21 -13.94
N SER A 344 -23.53 -48.60 -14.88
CA SER A 344 -23.53 -47.14 -14.99
C SER A 344 -24.17 -46.53 -13.73
N ARG A 345 -23.47 -45.57 -13.11
CA ARG A 345 -23.93 -44.92 -11.86
C ARG A 345 -25.31 -44.28 -12.00
N GLY A 346 -25.72 -43.84 -13.19
CA GLY A 346 -27.06 -43.30 -13.45
C GLY A 346 -28.21 -44.31 -13.39
N THR A 347 -27.91 -45.61 -13.24
CA THR A 347 -28.92 -46.67 -13.16
C THR A 347 -29.29 -47.07 -11.74
N VAL A 348 -28.63 -46.53 -10.72
CA VAL A 348 -28.87 -46.86 -9.33
C VAL A 348 -29.54 -45.70 -8.59
N ASP A 349 -30.33 -46.01 -7.57
CA ASP A 349 -31.01 -45.00 -6.76
C ASP A 349 -30.51 -45.00 -5.31
N LEU A 350 -30.59 -43.84 -4.66
CA LEU A 350 -30.25 -43.60 -3.27
C LEU A 350 -31.48 -43.36 -2.43
N TYR A 351 -31.45 -43.88 -1.21
CA TYR A 351 -32.46 -43.62 -0.20
C TYR A 351 -31.91 -43.88 1.21
N ILE A 352 -32.63 -43.44 2.24
CA ILE A 352 -32.38 -43.84 3.63
C ILE A 352 -33.52 -44.78 4.07
N PRO A 353 -33.22 -45.96 4.66
CA PRO A 353 -34.23 -46.93 5.08
C PRO A 353 -34.94 -46.54 6.39
N SER A 354 -35.40 -45.29 6.49
CA SER A 354 -36.24 -44.79 7.58
C SER A 354 -37.53 -44.18 7.03
N GLY A 355 -38.70 -44.75 7.38
CA GLY A 355 -40.01 -44.29 6.91
C GLY A 355 -40.36 -44.70 5.47
N LYS A 356 -41.28 -43.98 4.80
CA LYS A 356 -41.61 -44.18 3.37
C LYS A 356 -40.45 -43.68 2.52
N ALA A 357 -39.60 -44.60 2.04
CA ALA A 357 -38.43 -44.27 1.22
C ALA A 357 -38.83 -43.59 -0.10
N ASN A 358 -38.21 -42.43 -0.35
CA ASN A 358 -38.24 -41.76 -1.64
C ASN A 358 -36.88 -41.98 -2.31
N TYR A 359 -36.90 -42.66 -3.45
CA TYR A 359 -35.70 -43.05 -4.18
C TYR A 359 -35.25 -41.89 -5.06
N ILE A 360 -33.99 -41.51 -4.96
CA ILE A 360 -33.38 -40.42 -5.70
C ILE A 360 -32.32 -41.00 -6.62
N PRO A 361 -32.27 -40.68 -7.92
CA PRO A 361 -31.20 -41.17 -8.78
C PRO A 361 -29.82 -40.83 -8.20
N ALA A 362 -28.88 -41.77 -8.25
CA ALA A 362 -27.53 -41.58 -7.75
C ALA A 362 -26.72 -40.57 -8.57
N VAL A 363 -27.13 -40.33 -9.81
CA VAL A 363 -26.58 -39.29 -10.68
C VAL A 363 -27.71 -38.34 -11.05
N LEU A 364 -27.57 -37.07 -10.66
CA LEU A 364 -28.52 -36.02 -11.03
C LEU A 364 -27.92 -35.17 -12.15
N PRO A 365 -28.52 -35.15 -13.36
CA PRO A 365 -27.96 -34.37 -14.45
C PRO A 365 -28.15 -32.87 -14.19
N LEU A 366 -27.13 -32.05 -14.47
CA LEU A 366 -27.26 -30.59 -14.44
C LEU A 366 -27.86 -30.12 -15.77
N THR A 367 -29.18 -30.22 -15.86
CA THR A 367 -29.96 -29.74 -17.00
C THR A 367 -30.56 -28.37 -16.73
N GLY A 368 -31.00 -27.68 -17.79
CA GLY A 368 -31.79 -26.45 -17.66
C GLY A 368 -33.02 -26.65 -16.74
N SER A 369 -33.74 -27.75 -16.89
CA SER A 369 -34.87 -28.11 -16.02
C SER A 369 -34.51 -28.24 -14.54
N VAL A 370 -33.35 -28.83 -14.22
CA VAL A 370 -32.87 -28.94 -12.82
C VAL A 370 -32.43 -27.58 -12.28
N ALA A 371 -31.78 -26.75 -13.10
CA ALA A 371 -31.46 -25.38 -12.76
C ALA A 371 -32.73 -24.56 -12.48
N ARG A 372 -33.77 -24.72 -13.30
CA ARG A 372 -35.08 -24.08 -13.10
C ARG A 372 -35.78 -24.56 -11.83
N LEU A 373 -35.69 -25.85 -11.50
CA LEU A 373 -36.18 -26.38 -10.22
C LEU A 373 -35.45 -25.76 -9.01
N LEU A 374 -34.14 -25.55 -9.13
CA LEU A 374 -33.37 -24.81 -8.14
C LEU A 374 -33.87 -23.36 -8.04
N GLY A 375 -34.14 -22.72 -9.17
CA GLY A 375 -34.74 -21.38 -9.20
C GLY A 375 -36.05 -21.31 -8.42
N TYR A 376 -37.00 -22.23 -8.69
CA TYR A 376 -38.24 -22.32 -7.92
C TYR A 376 -38.03 -22.60 -6.44
N TYR A 377 -36.97 -23.33 -6.08
CA TYR A 377 -36.65 -23.57 -4.68
C TYR A 377 -36.14 -22.31 -3.97
N LEU A 378 -35.36 -21.49 -4.67
CA LEU A 378 -34.83 -20.26 -4.11
C LEU A 378 -35.92 -19.20 -3.90
N SER A 379 -36.98 -19.21 -4.72
CA SER A 379 -38.15 -18.34 -4.55
C SER A 379 -39.22 -18.93 -3.61
N GLU A 380 -39.84 -20.04 -4.02
CA GLU A 380 -41.04 -20.59 -3.37
C GLU A 380 -40.76 -21.81 -2.48
N GLY A 381 -39.49 -22.21 -2.42
CA GLY A 381 -39.04 -23.41 -1.75
C GLY A 381 -38.65 -23.19 -0.30
N CYS A 382 -38.90 -24.19 0.55
CA CYS A 382 -38.23 -24.31 1.83
C CYS A 382 -37.88 -25.77 2.12
N VAL A 383 -36.94 -25.98 3.03
CA VAL A 383 -36.66 -27.30 3.59
C VAL A 383 -37.01 -27.28 5.07
N SER A 384 -37.92 -28.16 5.48
CA SER A 384 -38.24 -28.39 6.89
C SER A 384 -37.77 -29.78 7.30
N GLN A 385 -37.24 -29.89 8.51
CA GLN A 385 -36.91 -31.19 9.10
C GLN A 385 -38.07 -31.63 9.99
N ASN A 386 -38.74 -32.73 9.63
CA ASN A 386 -39.89 -33.26 10.37
C ASN A 386 -39.56 -34.67 10.86
N GLY A 387 -39.24 -34.80 12.15
CA GLY A 387 -38.90 -36.10 12.76
C GLY A 387 -37.71 -36.76 12.06
N SER A 388 -37.93 -37.92 11.44
CA SER A 388 -36.89 -38.73 10.78
C SER A 388 -36.81 -38.52 9.26
N THR A 389 -37.16 -37.34 8.71
CA THR A 389 -36.93 -37.01 7.29
C THR A 389 -36.89 -35.49 7.00
N TYR A 390 -36.24 -35.11 5.91
CA TYR A 390 -36.37 -33.77 5.33
C TYR A 390 -37.56 -33.69 4.40
N LYS A 391 -38.27 -32.56 4.45
CA LYS A 391 -39.38 -32.24 3.57
C LYS A 391 -39.06 -30.97 2.81
N LEU A 392 -38.82 -31.11 1.51
CA LEU A 392 -38.76 -29.97 0.59
C LEU A 392 -40.20 -29.61 0.23
N ILE A 393 -40.51 -28.31 0.26
CA ILE A 393 -41.85 -27.79 0.00
C ILE A 393 -41.71 -26.62 -0.96
N TRP A 394 -42.39 -26.67 -2.10
CA TRP A 394 -42.64 -25.52 -2.96
C TRP A 394 -44.08 -25.08 -2.80
N THR A 395 -44.34 -23.80 -2.53
CA THR A 395 -45.70 -23.29 -2.30
C THR A 395 -46.03 -22.21 -3.31
N PHE A 396 -47.05 -22.42 -4.14
CA PHE A 396 -47.47 -21.47 -5.17
C PHE A 396 -48.89 -20.95 -4.91
N GLY A 397 -49.23 -19.79 -5.45
CA GLY A 397 -50.59 -19.28 -5.52
C GLY A 397 -51.48 -20.13 -6.43
N LYS A 398 -52.80 -20.13 -6.18
CA LYS A 398 -53.76 -20.90 -7.01
C LYS A 398 -53.77 -20.52 -8.50
N HIS A 399 -53.33 -19.31 -8.83
CA HIS A 399 -53.30 -18.80 -10.20
C HIS A 399 -52.02 -19.19 -10.96
N GLU A 400 -51.04 -19.77 -10.29
CA GLU A 400 -49.70 -20.10 -10.83
C GLU A 400 -49.60 -21.56 -11.28
N ARG A 401 -50.68 -22.07 -11.89
CA ARG A 401 -50.81 -23.50 -12.21
C ARG A 401 -49.73 -23.99 -13.19
N GLU A 402 -49.30 -23.15 -14.12
CA GLU A 402 -48.22 -23.46 -15.05
C GLU A 402 -46.90 -23.79 -14.34
N TYR A 403 -46.56 -23.07 -13.28
CA TYR A 403 -45.33 -23.31 -12.51
C TYR A 403 -45.44 -24.59 -11.67
N VAL A 404 -46.63 -24.85 -11.12
CA VAL A 404 -46.92 -26.11 -10.41
C VAL A 404 -46.73 -27.31 -11.34
N ASP A 405 -47.29 -27.24 -12.55
CA ASP A 405 -47.21 -28.31 -13.55
C ASP A 405 -45.77 -28.51 -14.03
N ASP A 406 -44.98 -27.44 -14.18
CA ASP A 406 -43.56 -27.49 -14.52
C ASP A 406 -42.73 -28.18 -13.42
N VAL A 407 -42.90 -27.80 -12.14
CA VAL A 407 -42.21 -28.45 -11.02
C VAL A 407 -42.57 -29.94 -10.94
N ILE A 408 -43.84 -30.29 -11.10
CA ILE A 408 -44.31 -31.68 -11.16
C ILE A 408 -43.65 -32.42 -12.33
N GLY A 409 -43.60 -31.81 -13.51
CA GLY A 409 -42.99 -32.37 -14.70
C GLY A 409 -41.49 -32.65 -14.52
N ILE A 410 -40.75 -31.70 -13.94
CA ILE A 410 -39.32 -31.84 -13.65
C ILE A 410 -39.10 -32.97 -12.64
N LEU A 411 -39.81 -32.98 -11.51
CA LEU A 411 -39.69 -34.02 -10.50
C LEU A 411 -40.03 -35.41 -11.05
N THR A 412 -41.06 -35.50 -11.89
CA THR A 412 -41.46 -36.75 -12.55
C THR A 412 -40.39 -37.25 -13.52
N THR A 413 -39.80 -36.35 -14.31
CA THR A 413 -38.72 -36.68 -15.25
C THR A 413 -37.47 -37.18 -14.52
N LEU A 414 -37.18 -36.62 -13.34
CA LEU A 414 -36.10 -37.08 -12.47
C LEU A 414 -36.45 -38.37 -11.70
N GLY A 415 -37.65 -38.93 -11.86
CA GLY A 415 -38.09 -40.12 -11.12
C GLY A 415 -38.35 -39.87 -9.61
N ILE A 416 -38.45 -38.61 -9.20
CA ILE A 416 -38.60 -38.20 -7.79
C ILE A 416 -40.09 -38.18 -7.43
N ARG A 417 -40.46 -38.95 -6.40
CA ARG A 417 -41.86 -38.97 -5.91
C ARG A 417 -42.16 -37.70 -5.16
N HIS A 418 -43.33 -37.13 -5.42
CA HIS A 418 -43.82 -35.90 -4.80
C HIS A 418 -45.30 -36.04 -4.42
N SER A 419 -45.79 -35.10 -3.62
CA SER A 419 -47.20 -35.01 -3.22
C SER A 419 -47.69 -33.59 -3.38
N VAL A 420 -48.90 -33.41 -3.90
CA VAL A 420 -49.52 -32.11 -4.16
C VAL A 420 -50.66 -31.90 -3.17
N TYR A 421 -50.65 -30.76 -2.48
CA TYR A 421 -51.68 -30.39 -1.49
C TYR A 421 -52.36 -29.10 -1.90
N PHE A 422 -53.67 -29.16 -2.14
CA PHE A 422 -54.49 -27.99 -2.41
C PHE A 422 -54.96 -27.38 -1.08
N ARG A 423 -54.53 -26.15 -0.79
CA ARG A 423 -54.92 -25.38 0.41
C ARG A 423 -55.95 -24.30 0.03
N LYS A 424 -56.45 -23.57 1.04
CA LYS A 424 -57.47 -22.52 0.84
C LYS A 424 -57.02 -21.45 -0.18
N SER A 425 -55.76 -21.03 -0.12
CA SER A 425 -55.19 -19.97 -0.98
C SER A 425 -53.99 -20.40 -1.84
N THR A 426 -53.35 -21.54 -1.55
CA THR A 426 -52.10 -21.98 -2.19
C THR A 426 -52.12 -23.45 -2.61
N ILE A 427 -51.18 -23.83 -3.46
CA ILE A 427 -50.89 -25.21 -3.86
C ILE A 427 -49.47 -25.54 -3.39
N ALA A 428 -49.30 -26.59 -2.59
CA ALA A 428 -47.99 -26.98 -2.06
C ALA A 428 -47.55 -28.32 -2.67
N ILE A 429 -46.38 -28.35 -3.30
CA ILE A 429 -45.71 -29.56 -3.77
C ILE A 429 -44.69 -29.95 -2.71
N THR A 430 -44.71 -31.20 -2.27
CA THR A 430 -43.78 -31.66 -1.23
C THR A 430 -43.05 -32.92 -1.61
N VAL A 431 -41.75 -32.95 -1.32
CA VAL A 431 -40.87 -34.10 -1.51
C VAL A 431 -40.25 -34.44 -0.16
N SER A 432 -40.64 -35.60 0.40
CA SER A 432 -40.04 -36.15 1.61
C SER A 432 -38.82 -36.98 1.21
N SER A 433 -37.61 -36.46 1.38
CA SER A 433 -36.37 -37.16 1.03
C SER A 433 -35.20 -36.62 1.83
N TRP A 434 -34.50 -37.51 2.57
CA TRP A 434 -33.24 -37.18 3.23
C TRP A 434 -32.18 -36.75 2.23
N CYS A 435 -31.99 -37.54 1.17
CA CYS A 435 -30.92 -37.31 0.19
C CYS A 435 -31.09 -35.93 -0.47
N LEU A 436 -32.31 -35.56 -0.90
CA LEU A 436 -32.54 -34.23 -1.47
C LEU A 436 -32.43 -33.12 -0.42
N GLY A 437 -32.88 -33.36 0.80
CA GLY A 437 -32.77 -32.37 1.88
C GLY A 437 -31.32 -32.02 2.20
N LEU A 438 -30.46 -33.04 2.33
CA LEU A 438 -29.01 -32.89 2.53
C LEU A 438 -28.38 -32.21 1.32
N LEU A 439 -28.77 -32.61 0.11
CA LEU A 439 -28.24 -32.02 -1.12
C LEU A 439 -28.49 -30.52 -1.16
N PHE A 440 -29.74 -30.08 -0.99
CA PHE A 440 -30.09 -28.65 -1.02
C PHE A 440 -29.49 -27.89 0.18
N LYS A 441 -29.68 -28.40 1.40
CA LYS A 441 -29.31 -27.68 2.62
C LYS A 441 -27.80 -27.67 2.89
N ASP A 442 -27.13 -28.81 2.79
CA ASP A 442 -25.77 -28.98 3.31
C ASP A 442 -24.71 -28.95 2.21
N HIS A 443 -25.01 -29.51 1.03
CA HIS A 443 -24.06 -29.57 -0.08
C HIS A 443 -24.17 -28.38 -1.05
N TRP A 444 -25.38 -28.05 -1.48
CA TRP A 444 -25.64 -26.90 -2.35
C TRP A 444 -25.87 -25.61 -1.56
N LYS A 445 -26.07 -25.72 -0.23
CA LYS A 445 -26.21 -24.59 0.70
C LYS A 445 -27.24 -23.55 0.25
N THR A 446 -28.38 -24.01 -0.27
CA THR A 446 -29.41 -23.14 -0.87
C THR A 446 -30.24 -22.34 0.14
N GLY A 447 -29.94 -22.43 1.44
CA GLY A 447 -30.70 -21.80 2.53
C GLY A 447 -32.04 -22.50 2.85
N ALA A 448 -32.47 -22.41 4.10
CA ALA A 448 -33.69 -23.07 4.59
C ALA A 448 -34.89 -22.11 4.77
N SER A 449 -34.62 -20.84 5.01
CA SER A 449 -35.59 -19.74 5.14
C SER A 449 -35.41 -18.74 3.98
N ALA A 450 -36.21 -17.68 3.97
CA ALA A 450 -36.10 -16.65 2.92
C ALA A 450 -34.84 -15.78 3.06
N VAL A 451 -34.35 -15.56 4.29
CA VAL A 451 -33.23 -14.63 4.58
C VAL A 451 -31.84 -15.24 4.38
N ASP A 452 -31.75 -16.58 4.35
CA ASP A 452 -30.50 -17.34 4.20
C ASP A 452 -30.40 -18.05 2.84
N LYS A 453 -31.32 -17.77 1.90
CA LYS A 453 -31.22 -18.31 0.54
C LYS A 453 -29.92 -17.90 -0.13
N ALA A 454 -29.34 -18.81 -0.91
CA ALA A 454 -28.15 -18.56 -1.69
C ALA A 454 -28.14 -19.43 -2.95
N VAL A 455 -27.63 -18.86 -4.04
CA VAL A 455 -27.28 -19.61 -5.24
C VAL A 455 -26.12 -20.56 -4.92
N PRO A 456 -26.19 -21.84 -5.33
CA PRO A 456 -25.08 -22.76 -5.20
C PRO A 456 -23.82 -22.30 -5.97
N ASP A 457 -22.66 -22.42 -5.34
CA ASP A 457 -21.35 -21.98 -5.85
C ASP A 457 -21.04 -22.44 -7.28
N PHE A 458 -21.47 -23.66 -7.67
CA PHE A 458 -21.19 -24.22 -8.99
C PHE A 458 -21.89 -23.47 -10.13
N ILE A 459 -22.99 -22.75 -9.86
CA ILE A 459 -23.76 -22.03 -10.88
C ILE A 459 -22.95 -20.91 -11.53
N PHE A 460 -22.02 -20.28 -10.81
CA PHE A 460 -21.18 -19.20 -11.34
C PHE A 460 -20.29 -19.66 -12.50
N ASN A 461 -19.89 -20.93 -12.50
CA ASN A 461 -19.07 -21.54 -13.55
C ASN A 461 -19.91 -22.15 -14.69
N CYS A 462 -21.24 -22.17 -14.57
CA CYS A 462 -22.11 -22.78 -15.57
C CYS A 462 -22.25 -21.96 -16.86
N SER A 463 -22.69 -22.64 -17.92
CA SER A 463 -23.04 -22.01 -19.18
C SER A 463 -24.20 -21.02 -19.01
N SER A 464 -24.32 -20.08 -19.94
CA SER A 464 -25.36 -19.06 -19.92
C SER A 464 -26.77 -19.69 -19.91
N GLU A 465 -26.97 -20.82 -20.58
CA GLU A 465 -28.26 -21.51 -20.63
C GLU A 465 -28.70 -22.01 -19.24
N ILE A 466 -27.79 -22.60 -18.48
CA ILE A 466 -28.06 -23.09 -17.13
C ILE A 466 -28.35 -21.92 -16.17
N LYS A 467 -27.57 -20.84 -16.28
CA LYS A 467 -27.79 -19.61 -15.50
C LYS A 467 -29.16 -19.00 -15.79
N ILE A 468 -29.55 -18.91 -17.08
CA ILE A 468 -30.85 -18.41 -17.51
C ILE A 468 -31.98 -19.26 -16.94
N GLU A 469 -31.91 -20.59 -17.02
CA GLU A 469 -32.99 -21.44 -16.53
C GLU A 469 -33.17 -21.37 -15.01
N LEU A 470 -32.07 -21.24 -14.24
CA LEU A 470 -32.16 -20.96 -12.79
C LEU A 470 -32.84 -19.62 -12.52
N LEU A 471 -32.48 -18.58 -13.26
CA LEU A 471 -33.10 -17.26 -13.14
C LEU A 471 -34.58 -17.28 -13.53
N LYS A 472 -34.98 -18.05 -14.57
CA LYS A 472 -36.40 -18.24 -14.90
C LYS A 472 -37.18 -18.81 -13.72
N GLY A 473 -36.68 -19.85 -13.05
CA GLY A 473 -37.35 -20.42 -11.88
C GLY A 473 -37.52 -19.40 -10.74
N LEU A 474 -36.48 -18.59 -10.48
CA LEU A 474 -36.50 -17.51 -9.49
C LEU A 474 -37.54 -16.43 -9.83
N PHE A 475 -37.49 -15.90 -11.05
CA PHE A 475 -38.39 -14.82 -11.51
C PHE A 475 -39.83 -15.28 -11.67
N ARG A 476 -40.08 -16.58 -11.92
CA ARG A 476 -41.45 -17.10 -11.95
C ARG A 476 -42.12 -17.08 -10.58
N GLY A 477 -41.38 -17.32 -9.50
CA GLY A 477 -41.92 -17.23 -8.14
C GLY A 477 -41.97 -15.80 -7.61
N ASP A 478 -40.80 -15.18 -7.44
CA ASP A 478 -40.69 -13.88 -6.77
C ASP A 478 -40.73 -12.68 -7.72
N GLY A 479 -40.84 -12.93 -9.03
CA GLY A 479 -40.86 -11.89 -10.04
C GLY A 479 -42.26 -11.33 -10.28
N SER A 480 -42.33 -10.04 -10.61
CA SER A 480 -43.58 -9.37 -10.95
C SER A 480 -43.45 -8.50 -12.19
N VAL A 481 -44.52 -8.43 -12.95
CA VAL A 481 -44.60 -7.66 -14.20
C VAL A 481 -45.70 -6.61 -14.08
N SER A 482 -45.35 -5.35 -14.30
CA SER A 482 -46.29 -4.21 -14.32
C SER A 482 -46.29 -3.57 -15.70
N ILE A 483 -47.49 -3.25 -16.22
CA ILE A 483 -47.67 -2.55 -17.50
C ILE A 483 -48.35 -1.21 -17.23
N TYR A 484 -47.77 -0.12 -17.73
CA TYR A 484 -48.23 1.24 -17.47
C TYR A 484 -48.69 1.96 -18.74
N PRO A 485 -49.79 2.75 -18.70
CA PRO A 485 -50.25 3.54 -19.85
C PRO A 485 -49.31 4.69 -20.28
N SER A 486 -48.37 5.14 -19.43
CA SER A 486 -47.41 6.22 -19.72
C SER A 486 -46.00 5.93 -19.16
N GLY A 487 -44.93 6.32 -19.89
CA GLY A 487 -43.52 6.10 -19.51
C GLY A 487 -42.91 4.78 -20.02
N SER A 488 -41.98 4.16 -19.27
CA SER A 488 -41.52 2.78 -19.51
C SER A 488 -42.73 1.84 -19.44
N ARG A 489 -43.19 1.33 -20.59
CA ARG A 489 -44.48 0.60 -20.69
C ARG A 489 -44.49 -0.71 -19.92
N VAL A 490 -43.35 -1.37 -19.78
CA VAL A 490 -43.21 -2.65 -19.06
C VAL A 490 -42.13 -2.50 -18.00
N ARG A 491 -42.40 -3.01 -16.79
CA ARG A 491 -41.39 -3.16 -15.73
C ARG A 491 -41.42 -4.58 -15.20
N VAL A 492 -40.24 -5.18 -15.10
CA VAL A 492 -40.04 -6.49 -14.47
C VAL A 492 -39.29 -6.26 -13.16
N ARG A 493 -39.80 -6.80 -12.05
CA ARG A 493 -39.16 -6.71 -10.73
C ARG A 493 -38.93 -8.09 -10.16
N TYR A 494 -37.87 -8.24 -9.38
CA TYR A 494 -37.60 -9.36 -8.49
C TYR A 494 -37.27 -8.80 -7.11
N ALA A 495 -37.68 -9.50 -6.05
CA ALA A 495 -37.42 -9.08 -4.68
C ALA A 495 -37.00 -10.27 -3.83
N THR A 496 -36.06 -10.06 -2.91
CA THR A 496 -35.66 -11.07 -1.94
C THR A 496 -35.29 -10.43 -0.60
N SER A 497 -35.46 -11.18 0.49
CA SER A 497 -34.99 -10.78 1.82
C SER A 497 -33.59 -11.32 2.14
N SER A 498 -33.01 -12.16 1.27
CA SER A 498 -31.63 -12.62 1.42
C SER A 498 -30.65 -11.66 0.70
N PRO A 499 -29.77 -10.97 1.44
CA PRO A 499 -28.74 -10.14 0.82
C PRO A 499 -27.76 -10.96 -0.01
N THR A 500 -27.43 -12.18 0.44
CA THR A 500 -26.55 -13.10 -0.29
C THR A 500 -27.16 -13.49 -1.63
N LEU A 501 -28.44 -13.90 -1.64
CA LEU A 501 -29.14 -14.27 -2.88
C LEU A 501 -29.22 -13.07 -3.82
N PHE A 502 -29.52 -11.88 -3.27
CA PHE A 502 -29.57 -10.65 -4.05
C PHE A 502 -28.27 -10.39 -4.81
N ASP A 503 -27.13 -10.33 -4.11
CA ASP A 503 -25.82 -10.07 -4.71
C ASP A 503 -25.43 -11.14 -5.74
N GLN A 504 -25.72 -12.41 -5.44
CA GLN A 504 -25.48 -13.52 -6.36
C GLN A 504 -26.33 -13.44 -7.63
N VAL A 505 -27.62 -13.12 -7.49
CA VAL A 505 -28.53 -12.95 -8.64
C VAL A 505 -28.10 -11.74 -9.48
N VAL A 506 -27.67 -10.64 -8.85
CA VAL A 506 -27.10 -9.47 -9.55
C VAL A 506 -25.91 -9.90 -10.40
N LEU A 507 -24.91 -10.57 -9.83
CA LEU A 507 -23.74 -11.04 -10.58
C LEU A 507 -24.09 -11.99 -11.73
N LEU A 508 -25.05 -12.91 -11.52
CA LEU A 508 -25.48 -13.83 -12.57
C LEU A 508 -26.15 -13.08 -13.73
N LEU A 509 -27.07 -12.16 -13.43
CA LEU A 509 -27.71 -11.31 -14.44
C LEU A 509 -26.66 -10.49 -15.20
N GLN A 510 -25.72 -9.87 -14.47
CA GLN A 510 -24.64 -9.09 -15.07
C GLN A 510 -23.77 -9.92 -16.00
N SER A 511 -23.45 -11.17 -15.62
CA SER A 511 -22.67 -12.09 -16.45
C SER A 511 -23.38 -12.54 -17.74
N LEU A 512 -24.69 -12.30 -17.83
CA LEU A 512 -25.51 -12.55 -19.02
C LEU A 512 -25.74 -11.28 -19.85
N GLY A 513 -25.11 -10.16 -19.47
CA GLY A 513 -25.32 -8.86 -20.12
C GLY A 513 -26.58 -8.11 -19.69
N LEU A 514 -27.32 -8.62 -18.69
CA LEU A 514 -28.51 -7.95 -18.13
C LEU A 514 -28.10 -6.99 -17.01
N MET A 515 -28.41 -5.70 -17.16
CA MET A 515 -28.04 -4.67 -16.17
C MET A 515 -29.26 -4.17 -15.38
N PRO A 516 -29.58 -4.78 -14.23
CA PRO A 516 -30.70 -4.35 -13.42
C PRO A 516 -30.44 -3.04 -12.66
N TYR A 517 -31.53 -2.30 -12.42
CA TYR A 517 -31.61 -1.25 -11.41
C TYR A 517 -31.85 -1.88 -10.03
N LEU A 518 -31.05 -1.46 -9.04
CA LEU A 518 -31.06 -2.02 -7.70
C LEU A 518 -31.67 -1.03 -6.69
N TYR A 519 -32.46 -1.51 -5.73
CA TYR A 519 -32.89 -0.65 -4.61
C TYR A 519 -33.33 -1.50 -3.41
N ARG A 520 -33.46 -0.87 -2.24
CA ARG A 520 -33.90 -1.53 -1.02
C ARG A 520 -35.18 -0.90 -0.50
N GLY A 521 -36.01 -1.71 0.15
CA GLY A 521 -37.26 -1.28 0.79
C GLY A 521 -37.45 -1.97 2.14
N THR A 522 -38.39 -1.48 2.94
CA THR A 522 -38.77 -2.13 4.20
C THR A 522 -40.10 -2.84 4.01
N GLN A 523 -40.19 -4.09 4.47
CA GLN A 523 -41.47 -4.80 4.49
C GLN A 523 -42.45 -4.04 5.38
N ARG A 524 -43.60 -3.64 4.82
CA ARG A 524 -44.68 -3.01 5.59
C ARG A 524 -45.41 -4.05 6.42
N ASP A 525 -45.92 -3.63 7.58
CA ASP A 525 -46.86 -4.42 8.36
C ASP A 525 -47.99 -4.90 7.46
N SER A 526 -48.27 -6.20 7.50
CA SER A 526 -49.37 -6.78 6.74
C SER A 526 -50.16 -7.74 7.61
N GLN A 527 -51.47 -7.80 7.38
CA GLN A 527 -52.32 -8.82 7.98
C GLN A 527 -52.69 -9.84 6.92
N ILE A 528 -52.29 -11.09 7.14
CA ILE A 528 -52.76 -12.22 6.35
C ILE A 528 -53.62 -13.10 7.27
N ALA A 529 -54.93 -13.16 6.99
CA ALA A 529 -55.90 -14.00 7.69
C ALA A 529 -55.87 -13.87 9.23
N GLY A 530 -55.78 -12.66 9.76
CA GLY A 530 -55.79 -12.38 11.21
C GLY A 530 -54.44 -12.55 11.92
N ARG A 531 -53.38 -13.00 11.23
CA ARG A 531 -52.00 -12.94 11.73
C ARG A 531 -51.38 -11.61 11.35
N VAL A 532 -50.88 -10.88 12.35
CA VAL A 532 -50.05 -9.70 12.15
C VAL A 532 -48.65 -10.16 11.74
N ILE A 533 -48.28 -9.91 10.49
CA ILE A 533 -46.90 -10.02 10.04
C ILE A 533 -46.28 -8.66 10.34
N LYS A 534 -45.48 -8.60 11.40
CA LYS A 534 -44.70 -7.41 11.72
C LYS A 534 -43.74 -7.13 10.57
N GLY A 535 -43.84 -5.94 10.00
CA GLY A 535 -42.87 -5.37 9.09
C GLY A 535 -41.58 -5.02 9.82
N GLY A 536 -40.52 -4.80 9.05
CA GLY A 536 -39.19 -4.45 9.57
C GLY A 536 -38.03 -5.18 8.90
N ALA A 537 -38.28 -6.24 8.12
CA ALA A 537 -37.23 -6.88 7.32
C ALA A 537 -36.89 -6.04 6.08
N GLU A 538 -35.59 -5.87 5.82
CA GLU A 538 -35.08 -5.23 4.59
C GLU A 538 -35.35 -6.17 3.40
N ILE A 539 -35.88 -5.61 2.31
CA ILE A 539 -36.15 -6.31 1.06
C ILE A 539 -35.29 -5.67 -0.02
N PHE A 540 -34.53 -6.50 -0.72
CA PHE A 540 -33.66 -6.11 -1.82
C PHE A 540 -34.38 -6.33 -3.14
N HIS A 541 -34.43 -5.30 -3.98
CA HIS A 541 -35.18 -5.28 -5.22
C HIS A 541 -34.26 -5.13 -6.43
N ILE A 542 -34.57 -5.89 -7.48
CA ILE A 542 -33.97 -5.87 -8.81
C ILE A 542 -35.07 -5.45 -9.78
N GLU A 543 -34.87 -4.39 -10.56
CA GLU A 543 -35.85 -3.90 -11.54
C GLU A 543 -35.23 -3.75 -12.94
N PHE A 544 -35.98 -4.17 -13.96
CA PHE A 544 -35.71 -3.92 -15.36
C PHE A 544 -36.82 -3.05 -15.96
N ASN A 545 -36.42 -2.00 -16.67
CA ASN A 545 -37.33 -1.03 -17.27
C ASN A 545 -36.87 -0.53 -18.66
N ASN A 546 -35.78 -1.09 -19.20
CA ASN A 546 -35.28 -0.77 -20.54
C ASN A 546 -35.64 -1.87 -21.55
N PHE A 547 -35.73 -1.50 -22.83
CA PHE A 547 -36.20 -2.39 -23.88
C PHE A 547 -35.29 -3.61 -24.10
N ALA A 548 -33.96 -3.43 -24.07
CA ALA A 548 -32.99 -4.50 -24.35
C ALA A 548 -33.09 -5.63 -23.31
N ASP A 549 -33.06 -5.28 -22.03
CA ASP A 549 -33.19 -6.27 -20.95
C ASP A 549 -34.57 -6.92 -20.95
N ILE A 550 -35.66 -6.13 -21.08
CA ILE A 550 -37.02 -6.69 -21.07
C ILE A 550 -37.25 -7.62 -22.28
N SER A 551 -36.65 -7.33 -23.43
CA SER A 551 -36.71 -8.21 -24.60
C SER A 551 -36.03 -9.55 -24.33
N GLN A 552 -34.90 -9.57 -23.62
CA GLN A 552 -34.27 -10.83 -23.20
C GLN A 552 -35.10 -11.58 -22.14
N LEU A 553 -35.87 -10.85 -21.33
CA LEU A 553 -36.75 -11.40 -20.29
C LEU A 553 -38.14 -11.81 -20.81
N SER A 554 -38.47 -11.59 -22.09
CA SER A 554 -39.83 -11.72 -22.62
C SER A 554 -40.42 -13.13 -22.52
N ASP A 555 -39.55 -14.13 -22.33
CA ASP A 555 -39.88 -15.56 -22.35
C ASP A 555 -39.54 -16.23 -21.01
N TRP A 556 -39.38 -15.46 -19.93
CA TRP A 556 -38.98 -15.98 -18.63
C TRP A 556 -40.16 -16.39 -17.73
N PHE A 557 -41.35 -15.83 -17.95
CA PHE A 557 -42.53 -16.00 -17.10
C PHE A 557 -43.52 -17.04 -17.68
N SER A 558 -44.72 -17.09 -17.10
CA SER A 558 -45.87 -17.81 -17.68
C SER A 558 -46.25 -17.27 -19.05
N GLU A 559 -46.84 -18.08 -19.90
CA GLU A 559 -47.17 -17.66 -21.27
C GLU A 559 -48.10 -16.43 -21.26
N ALA A 560 -49.06 -16.37 -20.33
CA ALA A 560 -49.93 -15.21 -20.16
C ALA A 560 -49.16 -13.91 -19.79
N LEU A 561 -48.13 -14.01 -18.94
CA LEU A 561 -47.28 -12.86 -18.60
C LEU A 561 -46.29 -12.51 -19.72
N ASN A 562 -45.71 -13.51 -20.39
CA ASN A 562 -44.85 -13.33 -21.56
C ASN A 562 -45.61 -12.58 -22.66
N GLN A 563 -46.83 -13.00 -22.97
CA GLN A 563 -47.68 -12.33 -23.95
C GLN A 563 -47.96 -10.89 -23.56
N ARG A 564 -48.23 -10.62 -22.27
CA ARG A 564 -48.38 -9.26 -21.74
C ARG A 564 -47.11 -8.43 -21.91
N ILE A 565 -45.92 -8.99 -21.65
CA ILE A 565 -44.63 -8.32 -21.88
C ILE A 565 -44.44 -8.02 -23.37
N ARG A 566 -44.64 -9.00 -24.25
CA ARG A 566 -44.50 -8.87 -25.71
C ARG A 566 -45.46 -7.81 -26.28
N THR A 567 -46.72 -7.81 -25.85
CA THR A 567 -47.69 -6.76 -26.24
C THR A 567 -47.24 -5.38 -25.74
N GLY A 568 -46.80 -5.28 -24.48
CA GLY A 568 -46.29 -4.03 -23.94
C GLY A 568 -45.03 -3.51 -24.64
N LEU A 569 -44.16 -4.42 -25.13
CA LEU A 569 -42.99 -4.10 -25.94
C LEU A 569 -43.38 -3.61 -27.35
N ALA A 570 -44.38 -4.24 -27.98
CA ALA A 570 -44.85 -3.90 -29.33
C ALA A 570 -45.41 -2.46 -29.43
N GLU A 571 -45.91 -1.90 -28.32
CA GLU A 571 -46.49 -0.55 -28.30
C GLU A 571 -45.48 0.57 -27.98
N TYR A 572 -44.18 0.29 -27.81
CA TYR A 572 -43.16 1.34 -27.60
C TYR A 572 -43.12 2.30 -28.81
N PRO A 573 -43.50 3.59 -28.67
CA PRO A 573 -43.65 4.48 -29.82
C PRO A 573 -42.30 5.10 -30.17
N ASN A 574 -41.71 4.68 -31.29
CA ASN A 574 -40.41 5.15 -31.83
C ASN A 574 -39.23 5.06 -30.85
N ILE A 575 -38.16 4.41 -31.29
CA ILE A 575 -36.85 4.35 -30.63
C ILE A 575 -36.39 5.79 -30.36
N GLY A 576 -36.63 6.34 -29.16
CA GLY A 576 -36.46 7.79 -28.98
C GLY A 576 -36.87 8.42 -27.64
N LYS A 577 -37.69 7.79 -26.78
CA LYS A 577 -38.04 8.36 -25.46
C LYS A 577 -36.99 8.02 -24.38
N ARG A 578 -36.76 8.96 -23.44
CA ARG A 578 -35.85 8.90 -22.26
C ARG A 578 -35.95 7.63 -21.39
N PHE A 579 -37.03 6.88 -21.52
CA PHE A 579 -37.35 5.66 -20.78
C PHE A 579 -36.97 4.36 -21.51
N SER A 580 -36.52 4.46 -22.77
CA SER A 580 -36.03 3.34 -23.59
C SER A 580 -34.51 3.21 -23.60
N TYR A 581 -33.78 4.25 -23.18
CA TYR A 581 -32.32 4.26 -23.23
C TYR A 581 -31.74 3.63 -21.95
N PRO A 582 -30.73 2.75 -22.07
CA PRO A 582 -30.04 2.20 -20.92
C PRO A 582 -29.38 3.33 -20.12
N ARG A 583 -29.44 3.26 -18.78
CA ARG A 583 -28.75 4.21 -17.88
C ARG A 583 -27.30 3.79 -17.60
N PHE A 584 -26.73 3.01 -18.52
CA PHE A 584 -25.39 2.46 -18.50
C PHE A 584 -24.88 2.39 -19.94
N GLN A 585 -23.57 2.29 -20.12
CA GLN A 585 -22.93 2.12 -21.42
C GLN A 585 -22.18 0.80 -21.44
N SER A 586 -22.36 0.00 -22.49
CA SER A 586 -21.75 -1.32 -22.61
C SER A 586 -20.41 -1.28 -23.34
N HIS A 587 -19.47 -2.09 -22.84
CA HIS A 587 -18.19 -2.42 -23.45
C HIS A 587 -18.07 -3.96 -23.53
N THR A 588 -16.96 -4.49 -24.04
CA THR A 588 -16.80 -5.94 -24.32
C THR A 588 -16.98 -6.83 -23.09
N HIS A 589 -16.31 -6.50 -21.97
CA HIS A 589 -16.31 -7.32 -20.74
C HIS A 589 -16.69 -6.55 -19.46
N PHE A 590 -17.00 -5.26 -19.61
CA PHE A 590 -17.52 -4.41 -18.56
C PHE A 590 -18.56 -3.45 -19.14
N SER A 591 -19.30 -2.78 -18.27
CA SER A 591 -20.18 -1.66 -18.60
C SER A 591 -19.90 -0.52 -17.65
N THR A 592 -20.17 0.71 -18.03
CA THR A 592 -20.04 1.85 -17.13
C THR A 592 -21.41 2.28 -16.64
N VAL A 593 -21.53 2.47 -15.33
CA VAL A 593 -22.71 3.10 -14.71
C VAL A 593 -22.31 4.46 -14.19
N THR A 594 -23.22 5.43 -14.30
CA THR A 594 -22.94 6.77 -13.80
C THR A 594 -23.17 6.83 -12.30
N VAL A 595 -22.30 7.50 -11.57
CA VAL A 595 -22.51 7.83 -10.16
C VAL A 595 -23.73 8.75 -10.03
N ARG A 596 -24.63 8.46 -9.10
CA ARG A 596 -25.85 9.23 -8.83
C ARG A 596 -25.68 10.17 -7.65
N SER A 597 -25.17 9.64 -6.55
CA SER A 597 -24.94 10.39 -5.32
C SER A 597 -23.77 9.78 -4.56
N ILE A 598 -23.15 10.60 -3.73
CA ILE A 598 -22.03 10.25 -2.88
C ILE A 598 -22.41 10.77 -1.51
N GLU A 599 -22.49 9.89 -0.53
CA GLU A 599 -23.02 10.19 0.80
C GLU A 599 -21.93 9.92 1.83
N GLN A 600 -21.66 10.86 2.72
CA GLN A 600 -20.76 10.62 3.83
C GLN A 600 -21.45 9.76 4.91
N VAL A 601 -20.70 8.83 5.46
CA VAL A 601 -21.12 7.92 6.52
C VAL A 601 -20.15 8.12 7.70
N GLU A 602 -20.62 8.83 8.72
CA GLU A 602 -19.87 9.08 9.95
C GLU A 602 -20.20 7.98 10.96
N HIS A 603 -19.32 6.98 11.07
CA HIS A 603 -19.34 6.02 12.15
C HIS A 603 -17.99 5.31 12.21
N SER A 604 -17.37 5.27 13.39
CA SER A 604 -16.25 4.36 13.66
C SER A 604 -16.66 2.92 13.33
N GLN A 605 -16.06 2.34 12.30
CA GLN A 605 -16.23 0.92 11.97
C GLN A 605 -14.94 0.34 11.38
N ASP A 606 -14.82 -0.98 11.46
CA ASP A 606 -13.72 -1.70 10.84
C ASP A 606 -13.74 -1.51 9.33
N VAL A 607 -12.56 -1.20 8.81
CA VAL A 607 -12.25 -1.14 7.39
C VAL A 607 -11.16 -2.16 7.06
N TYR A 608 -11.13 -2.57 5.80
CA TYR A 608 -10.37 -3.71 5.34
C TYR A 608 -9.75 -3.39 3.99
N ASP A 609 -8.58 -3.94 3.72
CA ASP A 609 -7.98 -3.91 2.38
C ASP A 609 -7.46 -5.30 2.02
N LEU A 610 -7.22 -5.53 0.73
CA LEU A 610 -6.58 -6.73 0.24
C LEU A 610 -5.45 -6.39 -0.73
N GLU A 611 -4.28 -6.96 -0.48
CA GLU A 611 -3.19 -6.94 -1.46
C GLU A 611 -3.38 -8.11 -2.39
N VAL A 612 -3.56 -7.83 -3.68
CA VAL A 612 -3.66 -8.85 -4.74
C VAL A 612 -2.52 -8.70 -5.73
N ASP A 613 -2.15 -9.81 -6.35
CA ASP A 613 -1.23 -9.81 -7.49
C ASP A 613 -1.75 -8.87 -8.60
N ASP A 614 -0.84 -8.12 -9.25
CA ASP A 614 -1.00 -7.24 -10.42
C ASP A 614 -2.36 -7.45 -11.15
N PRO A 615 -3.27 -6.45 -11.22
CA PRO A 615 -3.04 -5.00 -11.29
C PRO A 615 -3.55 -4.24 -10.06
N HIS A 616 -3.62 -4.90 -8.90
CA HIS A 616 -4.15 -4.30 -7.66
C HIS A 616 -5.62 -3.85 -7.76
N LEU A 617 -6.36 -4.47 -8.69
CA LEU A 617 -7.80 -4.30 -8.85
C LEU A 617 -8.54 -5.51 -8.30
N PHE A 618 -9.75 -5.28 -7.79
CA PHE A 618 -10.68 -6.36 -7.47
C PHE A 618 -12.13 -5.90 -7.69
N VAL A 619 -13.07 -6.86 -7.67
CA VAL A 619 -14.47 -6.63 -8.05
C VAL A 619 -15.39 -6.94 -6.87
N THR A 620 -16.25 -5.98 -6.52
CA THR A 620 -17.30 -6.18 -5.51
C THR A 620 -18.49 -6.96 -6.09
N THR A 621 -19.37 -7.50 -5.25
CA THR A 621 -20.52 -8.29 -5.74
C THR A 621 -21.62 -7.44 -6.38
N SER A 622 -21.61 -6.12 -6.22
CA SER A 622 -22.44 -5.22 -7.03
C SER A 622 -21.88 -5.06 -8.47
N GLY A 623 -20.71 -5.65 -8.71
CA GLY A 623 -19.96 -5.67 -9.96
C GLY A 623 -18.99 -4.51 -10.11
N ILE A 624 -18.89 -3.59 -9.15
CA ILE A 624 -18.00 -2.42 -9.25
C ILE A 624 -16.54 -2.88 -9.19
N ILE A 625 -15.72 -2.43 -10.14
CA ILE A 625 -14.27 -2.64 -10.16
C ILE A 625 -13.61 -1.53 -9.33
N THR A 626 -12.74 -1.87 -8.38
CA THR A 626 -12.14 -0.93 -7.42
C THR A 626 -10.64 -1.23 -7.17
N HIS A 627 -9.90 -0.30 -6.53
CA HIS A 627 -8.42 -0.27 -6.45
C HIS A 627 -7.90 -0.17 -4.98
N ASN A 628 -6.59 -0.29 -4.76
CA ASN A 628 -5.85 -0.14 -3.49
C ASN A 628 -5.34 1.34 -3.25
N CYS A 629 -5.56 1.98 -2.11
CA CYS A 629 -5.44 3.45 -1.79
C CYS A 629 -4.30 4.44 -2.15
N MET A 630 -3.15 4.58 -1.49
CA MET A 630 -2.41 5.85 -1.49
C MET A 630 -1.59 6.16 -2.77
N GLY A 631 -1.16 5.13 -3.50
CA GLY A 631 -0.64 5.36 -4.85
C GLY A 631 0.81 5.87 -4.95
N VAL A 632 1.63 5.82 -3.87
CA VAL A 632 3.09 6.09 -3.87
C VAL A 632 3.85 4.96 -3.13
N PRO A 633 4.78 4.25 -3.80
CA PRO A 633 5.52 3.15 -3.18
C PRO A 633 6.71 3.64 -2.33
N THR A 634 6.96 2.97 -1.20
CA THR A 634 8.26 3.01 -0.51
C THR A 634 9.18 1.97 -1.14
N VAL A 635 10.17 2.43 -1.90
CA VAL A 635 10.97 1.57 -2.81
C VAL A 635 12.32 1.16 -2.24
N GLY A 636 12.70 1.65 -1.07
CA GLY A 636 13.98 1.34 -0.43
C GLY A 636 14.20 2.16 0.84
N GLY A 637 15.44 2.16 1.32
CA GLY A 637 15.80 2.85 2.54
C GLY A 637 16.99 2.19 3.23
N GLU A 638 17.39 2.77 4.36
CA GLU A 638 18.50 2.32 5.18
C GLU A 638 18.06 2.28 6.64
N ILE A 639 18.49 1.26 7.39
CA ILE A 639 18.18 1.13 8.82
C ILE A 639 19.43 0.69 9.56
N VAL A 640 19.88 1.49 10.53
CA VAL A 640 21.05 1.18 11.36
C VAL A 640 20.65 1.14 12.83
N PHE A 641 21.27 0.22 13.58
CA PHE A 641 20.99 0.01 14.99
C PHE A 641 22.22 0.35 15.84
N ASN A 642 22.07 1.29 16.77
CA ASN A 642 23.08 1.66 17.76
C ASN A 642 22.40 2.23 19.01
N ASP A 643 22.86 1.83 20.18
CA ASP A 643 22.23 2.20 21.46
C ASP A 643 22.17 3.71 21.70
N ILE A 644 23.03 4.50 21.05
CA ILE A 644 22.98 5.97 21.10
C ILE A 644 21.64 6.54 20.61
N TYR A 645 20.92 5.82 19.73
CA TYR A 645 19.61 6.22 19.20
C TYR A 645 18.42 5.72 20.04
N SER A 646 18.65 5.07 21.19
CA SER A 646 17.56 4.51 22.02
C SER A 646 16.63 5.58 22.60
N GLN A 647 17.16 6.78 22.86
CA GLN A 647 16.38 7.92 23.39
C GLN A 647 16.06 8.95 22.31
N ASN A 648 16.76 8.91 21.19
CA ASN A 648 16.60 9.83 20.06
C ASN A 648 16.66 9.03 18.76
N PRO A 649 15.61 8.25 18.43
CA PRO A 649 15.53 7.54 17.16
C PRO A 649 15.46 8.56 16.01
N LEU A 650 16.05 8.22 14.87
CA LEU A 650 15.96 9.04 13.66
C LEU A 650 14.96 8.43 12.69
N VAL A 651 14.07 9.28 12.18
CA VAL A 651 13.04 8.93 11.20
C VAL A 651 13.09 9.96 10.10
N ASN A 652 13.87 9.67 9.07
CA ASN A 652 14.06 10.54 7.93
C ASN A 652 13.36 9.93 6.71
N VAL A 653 12.56 10.74 6.01
CA VAL A 653 11.77 10.31 4.87
C VAL A 653 12.19 11.12 3.65
N PHE A 654 12.56 10.43 2.58
CA PHE A 654 12.87 10.99 1.28
C PHE A 654 11.71 10.76 0.32
N CYS A 655 11.41 11.75 -0.52
CA CYS A 655 10.42 11.62 -1.58
C CYS A 655 10.96 12.11 -2.91
N LEU A 656 10.64 11.36 -3.97
CA LEU A 656 10.92 11.71 -5.36
C LEU A 656 9.62 11.84 -6.15
N GLY A 657 9.50 12.92 -6.91
CA GLY A 657 8.44 13.17 -7.87
C GLY A 657 8.96 13.54 -9.26
N ILE A 658 8.06 13.53 -10.23
CA ILE A 658 8.33 13.95 -11.61
C ILE A 658 7.43 15.12 -11.97
N ALA A 659 8.03 16.15 -12.56
CA ALA A 659 7.33 17.33 -13.10
C ALA A 659 7.77 17.62 -14.53
N HIS A 660 6.98 18.41 -15.25
CA HIS A 660 7.43 19.04 -16.48
C HIS A 660 8.31 20.25 -16.16
N LYS A 661 9.40 20.43 -16.93
CA LYS A 661 10.40 21.47 -16.69
C LYS A 661 9.83 22.90 -16.74
N ASP A 662 8.80 23.13 -17.55
CA ASP A 662 8.09 24.40 -17.69
C ASP A 662 6.92 24.58 -16.71
N LYS A 663 6.69 23.61 -15.82
CA LYS A 663 5.59 23.58 -14.85
C LYS A 663 6.08 23.36 -13.42
N ILE A 664 7.19 23.99 -13.06
CA ILE A 664 7.67 24.07 -11.67
C ILE A 664 7.01 25.27 -10.98
N PHE A 665 6.35 25.01 -9.86
CA PHE A 665 5.65 26.04 -9.07
C PHE A 665 6.47 26.42 -7.84
N LEU A 666 6.42 27.70 -7.46
CA LEU A 666 7.21 28.29 -6.38
C LEU A 666 6.29 28.97 -5.35
N GLY A 667 6.78 29.09 -4.12
CA GLY A 667 6.09 29.78 -3.04
C GLY A 667 6.23 31.29 -3.12
N THR A 668 5.56 31.96 -4.07
CA THR A 668 5.67 33.43 -4.25
C THR A 668 4.32 34.15 -4.14
N ALA A 669 4.28 35.29 -3.45
CA ALA A 669 3.13 36.18 -3.39
C ALA A 669 3.35 37.44 -4.24
N ALA A 670 3.21 37.29 -5.57
CA ALA A 670 3.37 38.38 -6.52
C ALA A 670 2.03 38.94 -7.03
N GLY A 671 2.06 40.18 -7.52
CA GLY A 671 0.92 40.88 -8.13
C GLY A 671 -0.03 41.49 -7.09
N VAL A 672 0.11 42.80 -6.86
CA VAL A 672 -0.73 43.54 -5.91
C VAL A 672 -2.21 43.37 -6.23
N GLY A 673 -3.00 43.07 -5.20
CA GLY A 673 -4.44 42.80 -5.30
C GLY A 673 -4.80 41.34 -5.54
N ASN A 674 -3.82 40.49 -5.87
CA ASN A 674 -4.06 39.07 -6.04
C ASN A 674 -4.58 38.45 -4.73
N PRO A 675 -5.61 37.59 -4.79
CA PRO A 675 -6.17 36.87 -3.66
C PRO A 675 -5.17 35.88 -3.04
N VAL A 676 -5.16 35.83 -1.70
CA VAL A 676 -4.48 34.78 -0.92
C VAL A 676 -5.54 33.83 -0.39
N ILE A 677 -5.40 32.54 -0.69
CA ILE A 677 -6.43 31.52 -0.47
C ILE A 677 -5.84 30.39 0.37
N TYR A 678 -6.50 30.10 1.48
CA TYR A 678 -6.25 28.92 2.31
C TYR A 678 -7.04 27.74 1.75
N PHE A 679 -6.46 26.55 1.73
CA PHE A 679 -7.22 25.33 1.46
C PHE A 679 -6.61 24.08 2.12
N GLY A 680 -7.44 23.05 2.35
CA GLY A 680 -7.04 21.79 2.99
C GLY A 680 -7.87 21.48 4.24
N SER A 681 -7.26 20.82 5.24
CA SER A 681 -7.85 20.53 6.55
C SER A 681 -8.19 21.80 7.34
N LYS A 682 -9.08 21.71 8.33
CA LYS A 682 -9.39 22.81 9.24
C LYS A 682 -8.28 23.00 10.28
N THR A 683 -7.99 24.27 10.61
CA THR A 683 -6.98 24.62 11.62
C THR A 683 -7.50 24.30 13.03
N GLY A 684 -6.73 23.52 13.80
CA GLY A 684 -6.99 23.15 15.20
C GLY A 684 -5.81 23.49 16.11
N ARG A 685 -5.88 23.15 17.41
CA ARG A 685 -4.80 23.41 18.38
C ARG A 685 -3.69 22.36 18.33
N ASP A 686 -3.22 22.03 17.13
CA ASP A 686 -2.20 21.01 16.91
C ASP A 686 -0.81 21.65 16.84
N GLY A 687 0.18 21.06 17.52
CA GLY A 687 1.59 21.45 17.40
C GLY A 687 1.89 22.93 17.69
N ILE A 688 1.05 23.64 18.44
CA ILE A 688 1.34 25.01 18.86
C ILE A 688 2.57 24.93 19.78
N HIS A 689 3.70 25.52 19.35
CA HIS A 689 5.06 25.37 19.89
C HIS A 689 5.90 24.17 19.37
N GLY A 690 5.45 23.46 18.33
CA GLY A 690 6.16 22.31 17.75
C GLY A 690 7.58 22.64 17.27
N ALA A 691 7.73 23.65 16.39
CA ALA A 691 9.05 24.10 15.93
C ALA A 691 9.96 24.62 17.06
N THR A 692 9.38 25.26 18.09
CA THR A 692 10.11 25.70 19.29
C THR A 692 10.58 24.51 20.12
N MET A 693 9.74 23.47 20.26
CA MET A 693 10.08 22.22 20.94
C MET A 693 11.16 21.41 20.19
N ALA A 694 11.11 21.39 18.86
CA ALA A 694 12.16 20.78 18.02
C ALA A 694 13.50 21.53 18.09
N SER A 695 13.51 22.73 18.66
CA SER A 695 14.69 23.56 18.91
C SER A 695 15.20 23.48 20.35
N ASP A 696 14.82 22.44 21.11
CA ASP A 696 15.21 22.24 22.51
C ASP A 696 15.50 20.75 22.82
N SER A 697 16.28 20.49 23.88
CA SER A 697 16.72 19.14 24.27
C SER A 697 15.71 18.42 25.17
N PHE A 698 15.69 17.09 25.15
CA PHE A 698 14.77 16.30 25.97
C PHE A 698 15.29 16.02 27.39
N ASP A 699 14.32 15.84 28.30
CA ASP A 699 14.48 15.38 29.67
C ASP A 699 13.48 14.25 30.02
N ASP A 700 13.59 13.66 31.21
CA ASP A 700 12.72 12.57 31.67
C ASP A 700 11.22 12.94 31.77
N GLN A 701 10.85 14.23 31.71
CA GLN A 701 9.46 14.70 31.77
C GLN A 701 8.82 14.90 30.38
N SER A 702 9.61 14.75 29.32
CA SER A 702 9.19 15.05 27.95
C SER A 702 8.08 14.12 27.41
N GLU A 703 7.87 12.94 28.01
CA GLU A 703 6.73 12.05 27.70
C GLU A 703 5.36 12.69 28.00
N GLN A 704 5.28 13.69 28.89
CA GLN A 704 4.04 14.40 29.21
C GLN A 704 3.54 15.28 28.05
N LYS A 705 4.36 15.50 27.02
CA LYS A 705 4.05 16.33 25.85
C LYS A 705 3.28 15.58 24.74
N ARG A 706 2.91 14.30 24.95
CA ARG A 706 2.09 13.48 24.02
C ARG A 706 0.87 14.16 23.38
N PRO A 707 0.08 15.01 24.08
CA PRO A 707 -1.10 15.66 23.48
C PRO A 707 -0.76 16.66 22.36
N THR A 708 0.51 17.04 22.21
CA THR A 708 0.97 17.98 21.17
C THR A 708 1.34 17.29 19.86
N VAL A 709 1.43 15.94 19.85
CA VAL A 709 1.83 15.20 18.65
C VAL A 709 0.69 15.23 17.63
N GLN A 710 1.03 15.71 16.44
CA GLN A 710 0.14 15.83 15.30
C GLN A 710 -0.32 14.45 14.82
N VAL A 711 -1.52 14.40 14.25
CA VAL A 711 -2.08 13.19 13.63
C VAL A 711 -2.17 13.47 12.13
N GLY A 712 -1.47 12.66 11.34
CA GLY A 712 -1.53 12.75 9.88
C GLY A 712 -2.81 12.12 9.35
N ASP A 713 -3.37 12.69 8.30
CA ASP A 713 -4.52 12.15 7.60
C ASP A 713 -4.16 11.82 6.14
N PRO A 714 -3.65 10.59 5.87
CA PRO A 714 -3.27 10.17 4.52
C PRO A 714 -4.41 10.33 3.51
N PHE A 715 -5.63 10.26 4.05
CA PHE A 715 -6.85 10.49 3.33
C PHE A 715 -6.89 11.94 2.79
N THR A 716 -7.06 12.94 3.65
CA THR A 716 -7.08 14.35 3.19
C THR A 716 -5.83 14.75 2.37
N GLU A 717 -4.67 14.16 2.67
CA GLU A 717 -3.43 14.33 1.90
C GLU A 717 -3.59 13.97 0.41
N LYS A 718 -4.31 12.89 0.11
CA LYS A 718 -4.54 12.43 -1.25
C LYS A 718 -5.40 13.40 -2.05
N LEU A 719 -6.43 13.97 -1.43
CA LEU A 719 -7.27 15.02 -2.01
C LEU A 719 -6.47 16.29 -2.26
N LEU A 720 -5.64 16.66 -1.28
CA LEU A 720 -4.77 17.81 -1.38
C LEU A 720 -3.82 17.68 -2.58
N LEU A 721 -3.20 16.52 -2.76
CA LEU A 721 -2.32 16.21 -3.89
C LEU A 721 -3.03 16.38 -5.24
N GLU A 722 -4.21 15.76 -5.43
CA GLU A 722 -4.88 15.81 -6.72
C GLU A 722 -5.48 17.20 -7.00
N ALA A 723 -5.96 17.91 -5.97
CA ALA A 723 -6.38 19.30 -6.10
C ALA A 723 -5.22 20.22 -6.50
N CYS A 724 -4.04 20.07 -5.88
CA CYS A 724 -2.85 20.84 -6.24
C CYS A 724 -2.46 20.62 -7.71
N LEU A 725 -2.40 19.36 -8.15
CA LEU A 725 -2.05 19.03 -9.52
C LEU A 725 -3.09 19.55 -10.54
N GLU A 726 -4.38 19.58 -10.20
CA GLU A 726 -5.41 20.19 -11.06
C GLU A 726 -5.29 21.72 -11.11
N LEU A 727 -5.06 22.38 -9.97
CA LEU A 727 -4.83 23.83 -9.92
C LEU A 727 -3.62 24.24 -10.78
N MET A 728 -2.53 23.46 -10.69
CA MET A 728 -1.27 23.67 -11.41
C MET A 728 -1.35 23.29 -12.90
N ALA A 729 -2.26 22.39 -13.27
CA ALA A 729 -2.49 22.09 -14.68
C ALA A 729 -3.09 23.30 -15.42
N GLY A 730 -3.89 24.11 -14.73
CA GLY A 730 -4.46 25.37 -15.22
C GLY A 730 -3.51 26.58 -15.12
N ASP A 731 -3.89 27.67 -15.78
CA ASP A 731 -3.24 28.98 -15.65
C ASP A 731 -4.03 29.84 -14.65
N LEU A 732 -3.93 29.46 -13.37
CA LEU A 732 -4.73 30.03 -12.27
C LEU A 732 -3.88 30.62 -11.14
N LEU A 733 -2.69 30.06 -10.91
CA LEU A 733 -1.86 30.34 -9.75
C LEU A 733 -0.72 31.30 -10.10
N VAL A 734 -0.35 32.12 -9.13
CA VAL A 734 0.90 32.91 -9.13
C VAL A 734 1.95 32.23 -8.25
N GLY A 735 1.53 31.62 -7.14
CA GLY A 735 2.39 30.84 -6.28
C GLY A 735 1.60 30.00 -5.30
N ILE A 736 2.27 29.04 -4.69
CA ILE A 736 1.66 28.08 -3.76
C ILE A 736 2.72 27.58 -2.78
N GLN A 737 2.31 27.38 -1.53
CA GLN A 737 3.15 26.92 -0.46
C GLN A 737 2.40 25.89 0.39
N ASP A 738 3.12 24.91 0.90
CA ASP A 738 2.65 24.06 1.98
C ASP A 738 2.59 24.83 3.31
N MET A 739 1.88 24.25 4.28
CA MET A 739 1.81 24.78 5.64
C MET A 739 2.32 23.73 6.63
N GLY A 740 3.64 23.65 6.77
CA GLY A 740 4.32 22.83 7.77
C GLY A 740 4.56 23.55 9.10
N ALA A 741 5.81 23.55 9.57
CA ALA A 741 6.24 24.26 10.77
C ALA A 741 5.86 25.74 10.71
N ALA A 742 5.41 26.30 11.85
CA ALA A 742 4.88 27.67 11.95
C ALA A 742 3.59 27.97 11.15
N GLY A 743 3.03 27.00 10.42
CA GLY A 743 1.72 27.07 9.79
C GLY A 743 1.49 28.31 8.90
N LEU A 744 0.48 29.12 9.25
CA LEU A 744 0.14 30.35 8.51
C LEU A 744 1.25 31.40 8.59
N THR A 745 2.04 31.39 9.65
CA THR A 745 3.10 32.38 9.86
C THR A 745 4.21 32.23 8.83
N SER A 746 4.78 31.02 8.69
CA SER A 746 5.85 30.74 7.70
C SER A 746 5.35 30.91 6.28
N SER A 747 4.28 30.20 5.92
CA SER A 747 3.74 30.18 4.56
C SER A 747 3.45 31.59 4.04
N SER A 748 2.70 32.41 4.78
CA SER A 748 2.37 33.77 4.33
C SER A 748 3.59 34.71 4.30
N CYS A 749 4.44 34.65 5.31
CA CYS A 749 5.59 35.52 5.45
C CYS A 749 6.65 35.25 4.38
N GLU A 750 6.99 33.98 4.17
CA GLU A 750 8.00 33.58 3.18
C GLU A 750 7.54 33.89 1.76
N MET A 751 6.28 33.60 1.42
CA MET A 751 5.74 33.93 0.11
C MET A 751 5.79 35.44 -0.17
N ALA A 752 5.46 36.26 0.82
CA ALA A 752 5.54 37.72 0.74
C ALA A 752 6.98 38.19 0.57
N SER A 753 7.92 37.68 1.40
CA SER A 753 9.33 38.06 1.36
C SER A 753 10.00 37.73 0.03
N ARG A 754 9.79 36.51 -0.49
CA ARG A 754 10.39 36.05 -1.76
C ARG A 754 9.97 36.93 -2.96
N ALA A 755 8.76 37.50 -2.92
CA ALA A 755 8.24 38.39 -3.95
C ALA A 755 8.57 39.88 -3.73
N GLY A 756 9.08 40.25 -2.55
CA GLY A 756 9.25 41.65 -2.13
C GLY A 756 7.93 42.40 -1.90
N ASN A 757 6.84 41.68 -1.62
CA ASN A 757 5.49 42.22 -1.41
C ASN A 757 5.04 42.03 0.04
N GLY A 758 3.86 42.57 0.38
CA GLY A 758 3.17 42.30 1.63
C GLY A 758 1.94 41.41 1.43
N ILE A 759 1.31 41.02 2.54
CA ILE A 759 0.03 40.31 2.55
C ILE A 759 -0.85 40.89 3.66
N ASP A 760 -2.07 41.27 3.31
CA ASP A 760 -3.15 41.49 4.26
C ASP A 760 -3.90 40.16 4.46
N LEU A 761 -3.79 39.55 5.64
CA LEU A 761 -4.54 38.35 6.04
C LEU A 761 -5.71 38.69 6.97
N ASP A 762 -6.86 38.07 6.79
CA ASP A 762 -8.01 38.10 7.70
C ASP A 762 -8.30 36.69 8.24
N LEU A 763 -8.09 36.52 9.54
CA LEU A 763 -8.28 35.27 10.26
C LEU A 763 -9.76 34.91 10.45
N THR A 764 -10.67 35.86 10.25
CA THR A 764 -12.12 35.63 10.38
C THR A 764 -12.57 34.49 9.46
N ASP A 765 -11.98 34.42 8.27
CA ASP A 765 -12.35 33.48 7.21
C ASP A 765 -11.53 32.18 7.23
N VAL A 766 -10.53 32.04 8.11
CA VAL A 766 -9.73 30.81 8.24
C VAL A 766 -10.61 29.66 8.76
N PRO A 767 -10.69 28.51 8.06
CA PRO A 767 -11.43 27.34 8.52
C PRO A 767 -10.90 26.79 9.85
N ARG A 768 -11.77 26.65 10.86
CA ARG A 768 -11.40 26.23 12.24
C ARG A 768 -12.06 24.92 12.63
N ARG A 769 -11.30 24.03 13.26
CA ARG A 769 -11.80 22.77 13.84
C ARG A 769 -12.42 22.99 15.22
N GLU A 770 -11.86 23.93 15.98
CA GLU A 770 -12.28 24.26 17.34
C GLU A 770 -12.79 25.71 17.42
N PRO A 771 -13.93 25.96 18.10
CA PRO A 771 -14.41 27.33 18.32
C PRO A 771 -13.51 28.08 19.31
N GLY A 772 -13.46 29.41 19.17
CA GLY A 772 -12.79 30.29 20.11
C GLY A 772 -11.25 30.27 20.06
N MET A 773 -10.66 29.76 18.98
CA MET A 773 -9.21 29.91 18.76
C MET A 773 -8.82 31.39 18.62
N THR A 774 -7.77 31.77 19.32
CA THR A 774 -7.17 33.10 19.31
C THR A 774 -6.33 33.34 18.05
N PRO A 775 -6.04 34.60 17.69
CA PRO A 775 -5.12 34.91 16.59
C PRO A 775 -3.74 34.25 16.75
N TYR A 776 -3.24 34.16 17.98
CA TYR A 776 -2.00 33.46 18.32
C TYR A 776 -2.07 31.98 17.93
N GLU A 777 -3.12 31.26 18.35
CA GLU A 777 -3.27 29.84 18.07
C GLU A 777 -3.48 29.56 16.58
N LEU A 778 -4.20 30.43 15.85
CA LEU A 778 -4.43 30.26 14.41
C LEU A 778 -3.15 30.44 13.59
N MET A 779 -2.36 31.47 13.91
CA MET A 779 -1.14 31.78 13.19
C MET A 779 -0.04 30.73 13.41
N LEU A 780 0.00 30.09 14.58
CA LEU A 780 1.06 29.18 15.00
C LEU A 780 0.66 27.70 14.98
N SER A 781 -0.60 27.39 14.66
CA SER A 781 -1.06 26.02 14.54
C SER A 781 -0.31 25.30 13.43
N GLU A 782 0.13 24.07 13.71
CA GLU A 782 0.80 23.14 12.80
C GLU A 782 -0.13 21.96 12.45
N SER A 783 -1.45 22.19 12.43
CA SER A 783 -2.40 21.21 11.88
C SER A 783 -1.96 20.76 10.49
N GLN A 784 -2.08 19.47 10.22
CA GLN A 784 -1.56 18.85 9.00
C GLN A 784 -2.52 19.03 7.81
N GLU A 785 -2.05 18.65 6.61
CA GLU A 785 -2.80 18.68 5.34
C GLU A 785 -3.41 20.05 4.98
N ARG A 786 -2.62 21.13 5.09
CA ARG A 786 -3.02 22.50 4.74
C ARG A 786 -2.05 23.14 3.76
N MET A 787 -2.57 24.05 2.94
CA MET A 787 -1.84 24.76 1.89
C MET A 787 -2.30 26.22 1.80
N LEU A 788 -1.39 27.07 1.32
CA LEU A 788 -1.66 28.47 1.01
C LEU A 788 -1.34 28.72 -0.47
N MET A 789 -2.26 29.35 -1.21
CA MET A 789 -2.02 29.72 -2.60
C MET A 789 -2.28 31.20 -2.86
N VAL A 790 -1.63 31.75 -3.87
CA VAL A 790 -1.91 33.06 -4.45
C VAL A 790 -2.47 32.84 -5.84
N ALA A 791 -3.75 33.15 -6.03
CA ALA A 791 -4.40 33.02 -7.33
C ALA A 791 -4.27 34.32 -8.13
N GLN A 792 -4.36 34.24 -9.46
CA GLN A 792 -4.46 35.43 -10.30
C GLN A 792 -5.79 36.15 -10.02
N ALA A 793 -5.78 37.49 -9.98
CA ALA A 793 -7.00 38.27 -9.77
C ALA A 793 -8.07 37.95 -10.81
N GLY A 794 -9.30 37.68 -10.35
CA GLY A 794 -10.42 37.23 -11.19
C GLY A 794 -10.50 35.72 -11.38
N LYS A 795 -9.55 34.93 -10.84
CA LYS A 795 -9.54 33.46 -10.87
C LYS A 795 -9.91 32.81 -9.53
N GLU A 796 -10.21 33.59 -8.50
CA GLU A 796 -10.58 33.13 -7.14
C GLU A 796 -11.64 32.03 -7.18
N GLU A 797 -12.73 32.28 -7.90
CA GLU A 797 -13.87 31.39 -7.99
C GLU A 797 -13.53 30.07 -8.68
N ASP A 798 -12.58 30.06 -9.62
CA ASP A 798 -12.17 28.84 -10.30
C ASP A 798 -11.29 27.98 -9.38
N CYS A 799 -10.38 28.59 -8.61
CA CYS A 799 -9.62 27.89 -7.57
C CYS A 799 -10.54 27.30 -6.49
N ILE A 800 -11.50 28.08 -5.99
CA ILE A 800 -12.48 27.63 -4.98
C ILE A 800 -13.31 26.45 -5.51
N LYS A 801 -13.74 26.48 -6.78
CA LYS A 801 -14.47 25.36 -7.39
C LYS A 801 -13.63 24.09 -7.43
N ILE A 802 -12.33 24.19 -7.75
CA ILE A 802 -11.43 23.04 -7.75
C ILE A 802 -11.29 22.49 -6.33
N CYS A 803 -10.94 23.31 -5.33
CA CYS A 803 -10.82 22.81 -3.95
C CYS A 803 -12.12 22.15 -3.43
N LYS A 804 -13.29 22.76 -3.71
CA LYS A 804 -14.60 22.19 -3.34
C LYS A 804 -14.94 20.90 -4.10
N LYS A 805 -14.46 20.74 -5.34
CA LYS A 805 -14.62 19.50 -6.11
C LYS A 805 -13.92 18.33 -5.42
N TRP A 806 -12.76 18.59 -4.80
CA TRP A 806 -11.96 17.61 -4.07
C TRP A 806 -12.30 17.54 -2.57
N ASP A 807 -13.47 18.05 -2.15
CA ASP A 807 -13.96 18.06 -0.76
C ASP A 807 -13.00 18.71 0.26
N LEU A 808 -12.20 19.68 -0.17
CA LEU A 808 -11.28 20.44 0.69
C LEU A 808 -11.97 21.71 1.21
N ASP A 809 -11.74 22.04 2.49
CA ASP A 809 -12.11 23.37 3.00
C ASP A 809 -11.27 24.42 2.27
N VAL A 810 -11.88 25.56 1.93
CA VAL A 810 -11.23 26.63 1.17
C VAL A 810 -11.82 27.99 1.53
N ALA A 811 -10.95 29.00 1.71
CA ALA A 811 -11.36 30.36 2.00
C ALA A 811 -10.35 31.38 1.43
N VAL A 812 -10.87 32.49 0.89
CA VAL A 812 -10.02 33.65 0.58
C VAL A 812 -9.72 34.34 1.91
N VAL A 813 -8.48 34.22 2.36
CA VAL A 813 -8.05 34.71 3.67
C VAL A 813 -7.24 35.98 3.56
N GLY A 814 -7.01 36.53 2.36
CA GLY A 814 -6.23 37.74 2.23
C GLY A 814 -5.99 38.23 0.81
N ARG A 815 -5.12 39.24 0.70
CA ARG A 815 -4.65 39.80 -0.58
C ARG A 815 -3.19 40.24 -0.51
N VAL A 816 -2.51 40.14 -1.65
CA VAL A 816 -1.15 40.65 -1.84
C VAL A 816 -1.15 42.18 -1.86
N THR A 817 -0.24 42.80 -1.12
CA THR A 817 -0.04 44.25 -1.02
C THR A 817 1.35 44.65 -1.51
N GLY A 818 1.55 45.93 -1.83
CA GLY A 818 2.84 46.45 -2.32
C GLY A 818 3.72 47.11 -1.26
N ASP A 819 3.32 47.09 0.02
CA ASP A 819 4.00 47.79 1.13
C ASP A 819 5.05 46.92 1.85
N GLY A 820 5.16 45.63 1.52
CA GLY A 820 6.14 44.72 2.14
C GLY A 820 5.75 44.24 3.55
N ILE A 821 4.52 44.53 3.99
CA ILE A 821 4.05 44.24 5.35
C ILE A 821 3.14 43.01 5.36
N LEU A 822 3.39 42.09 6.28
CA LEU A 822 2.44 41.05 6.67
C LEU A 822 1.52 41.62 7.75
N ARG A 823 0.28 41.92 7.37
CA ARG A 823 -0.75 42.51 8.25
C ARG A 823 -1.85 41.49 8.50
N VAL A 824 -1.98 41.05 9.74
CA VAL A 824 -2.97 40.06 10.16
C VAL A 824 -4.12 40.77 10.87
N LYS A 825 -5.36 40.49 10.45
CA LYS A 825 -6.60 41.02 11.01
C LYS A 825 -7.45 39.88 11.57
N ASP A 826 -8.20 40.15 12.63
CA ASP A 826 -9.26 39.26 13.13
C ASP A 826 -10.47 40.14 13.43
N GLN A 827 -11.61 39.84 12.79
CA GLN A 827 -12.85 40.62 12.85
C GLN A 827 -12.62 42.11 12.51
N GLY A 828 -11.79 42.38 11.50
CA GLY A 828 -11.44 43.72 11.04
C GLY A 828 -10.44 44.49 11.93
N LYS A 829 -10.01 43.94 13.06
CA LYS A 829 -8.98 44.54 13.93
C LYS A 829 -7.60 44.00 13.57
N VAL A 830 -6.62 44.88 13.39
CA VAL A 830 -5.21 44.48 13.21
C VAL A 830 -4.69 43.85 14.50
N VAL A 831 -4.26 42.59 14.40
CA VAL A 831 -3.74 41.76 15.51
C VAL A 831 -2.26 41.42 15.34
N ALA A 832 -1.69 41.59 14.14
CA ALA A 832 -0.25 41.63 13.93
C ALA A 832 0.08 42.51 12.71
N GLU A 833 1.18 43.25 12.76
CA GLU A 833 1.68 44.04 11.64
C GLU A 833 3.21 44.02 11.64
N ILE A 834 3.80 43.23 10.74
CA ILE A 834 5.23 42.92 10.74
C ILE A 834 5.79 43.04 9.31
N PRO A 835 6.95 43.67 9.08
CA PRO A 835 7.64 43.59 7.79
C PRO A 835 7.94 42.13 7.42
N ALA A 836 7.43 41.64 6.30
CA ALA A 836 7.54 40.22 5.93
C ALA A 836 9.01 39.78 5.81
N LYS A 837 9.83 40.61 5.18
CA LYS A 837 11.26 40.36 5.04
C LYS A 837 11.98 40.22 6.39
N SER A 838 11.62 41.04 7.38
CA SER A 838 12.27 41.00 8.69
C SER A 838 11.91 39.74 9.48
N LEU A 839 10.71 39.21 9.25
CA LEU A 839 10.25 37.98 9.89
C LEU A 839 10.82 36.72 9.22
N ALA A 840 10.92 36.67 7.88
CA ALA A 840 11.43 35.51 7.14
C ALA A 840 12.97 35.47 7.00
N ASP A 841 13.61 36.59 6.61
CA ASP A 841 15.00 36.58 6.12
C ASP A 841 16.02 37.22 7.05
N GLU A 842 15.57 38.15 7.90
CA GLU A 842 16.43 38.93 8.81
C GLU A 842 16.48 38.35 10.22
N GLY A 843 16.08 37.08 10.37
CA GLY A 843 16.27 36.31 11.60
C GLY A 843 17.74 36.33 12.07
N PRO A 844 17.98 36.13 13.38
CA PRO A 844 19.30 36.10 13.96
C PRO A 844 20.18 35.03 13.28
N ARG A 845 21.48 35.33 13.15
CA ARG A 845 22.48 34.41 12.64
C ARG A 845 23.61 34.35 13.65
N TYR A 846 23.93 33.16 14.10
CA TYR A 846 24.95 32.92 15.10
C TYR A 846 26.18 32.29 14.47
N GLU A 847 27.33 32.90 14.73
CA GLU A 847 28.62 32.22 14.60
C GLU A 847 28.91 31.56 15.95
N ARG A 848 28.42 30.32 16.10
CA ARG A 848 28.61 29.54 17.33
C ARG A 848 30.10 29.17 17.48
N PRO A 849 30.68 29.23 18.69
CA PRO A 849 32.02 28.71 18.91
C PRO A 849 32.04 27.20 18.68
N TYR A 850 33.12 26.66 18.13
CA TYR A 850 33.28 25.23 17.94
C TYR A 850 34.72 24.78 18.17
N SER A 851 34.89 23.62 18.80
CA SER A 851 36.20 23.02 19.13
C SER A 851 36.07 21.51 19.25
N PRO A 852 37.11 20.72 18.91
CA PRO A 852 37.05 19.26 19.04
C PRO A 852 36.79 18.84 20.50
N PRO A 853 36.06 17.73 20.74
CA PRO A 853 35.87 17.22 22.08
C PRO A 853 37.19 16.68 22.67
N GLY A 854 37.36 16.80 23.98
CA GLY A 854 38.58 16.33 24.67
C GLY A 854 38.84 14.82 24.58
N TYR A 855 37.87 14.03 24.12
CA TYR A 855 38.00 12.58 23.91
C TYR A 855 38.30 12.18 22.45
N GLN A 856 38.43 13.13 21.51
CA GLN A 856 38.60 12.82 20.08
C GLN A 856 39.85 11.97 19.79
N ASP A 857 40.97 12.28 20.43
CA ASP A 857 42.23 11.54 20.27
C ASP A 857 42.11 10.10 20.80
N MET A 858 41.33 9.89 21.87
CA MET A 858 41.08 8.55 22.40
C MET A 858 40.18 7.72 21.47
N LEU A 859 39.20 8.34 20.82
CA LEU A 859 38.34 7.65 19.87
C LEU A 859 39.11 7.16 18.64
N THR A 860 40.02 7.98 18.11
CA THR A 860 40.76 7.66 16.88
C THR A 860 41.95 6.73 17.09
N ASN A 861 42.43 6.60 18.34
CA ASN A 861 43.57 5.75 18.69
C ASN A 861 43.16 4.29 18.95
N LEU A 862 43.28 3.45 17.93
CA LEU A 862 43.10 2.00 18.04
C LEU A 862 44.46 1.28 18.04
N ASN A 863 44.75 0.53 19.11
CA ASN A 863 45.94 -0.32 19.16
C ASN A 863 45.67 -1.67 18.45
N TYR A 864 46.09 -1.76 17.18
CA TYR A 864 45.96 -2.96 16.36
C TYR A 864 46.73 -4.17 16.91
N ASP A 865 47.89 -3.97 17.55
CA ASP A 865 48.69 -5.07 18.11
C ASP A 865 47.99 -5.75 19.29
N ALA A 866 47.17 -4.99 20.02
CA ALA A 866 46.37 -5.51 21.14
C ALA A 866 45.02 -6.10 20.70
N LEU A 867 44.63 -5.94 19.42
CA LEU A 867 43.36 -6.44 18.89
C LEU A 867 43.53 -7.89 18.42
N PRO A 868 42.84 -8.88 19.02
CA PRO A 868 42.90 -10.26 18.58
C PRO A 868 42.46 -10.39 17.12
N ASP A 869 43.28 -11.03 16.29
CA ASP A 869 42.91 -11.36 14.91
C ASP A 869 41.84 -12.46 14.86
N VAL A 870 41.17 -12.62 13.72
CA VAL A 870 40.09 -13.60 13.54
C VAL A 870 40.61 -15.04 13.73
N LYS A 871 39.86 -15.81 14.54
CA LYS A 871 40.13 -17.24 14.82
C LYS A 871 39.13 -18.17 14.16
N ASP A 872 37.92 -17.68 13.90
CA ASP A 872 36.87 -18.41 13.20
C ASP A 872 36.12 -17.43 12.29
N ALA A 873 36.51 -17.42 11.02
CA ALA A 873 35.92 -16.56 10.00
C ALA A 873 34.46 -16.94 9.69
N ASN A 874 34.06 -18.20 9.86
CA ASN A 874 32.66 -18.61 9.66
C ASN A 874 31.78 -18.00 10.74
N ALA A 875 32.16 -18.15 12.01
CA ALA A 875 31.43 -17.56 13.12
C ALA A 875 31.37 -16.03 13.02
N ALA A 876 32.48 -15.38 12.66
CA ALA A 876 32.53 -13.93 12.48
C ALA A 876 31.57 -13.44 11.38
N LEU A 877 31.56 -14.09 10.21
CA LEU A 877 30.64 -13.74 9.12
C LEU A 877 29.18 -13.94 9.54
N LEU A 878 28.87 -15.05 10.21
CA LEU A 878 27.50 -15.31 10.68
C LEU A 878 27.04 -14.26 11.70
N SER A 879 27.90 -13.87 12.65
CA SER A 879 27.59 -12.80 13.60
C SER A 879 27.36 -11.44 12.91
N LEU A 880 28.12 -11.14 11.86
CA LEU A 880 27.92 -9.91 11.08
C LEU A 880 26.60 -9.93 10.32
N LEU A 881 26.29 -11.01 9.60
CA LEU A 881 25.04 -11.15 8.86
C LEU A 881 23.80 -11.12 9.76
N GLU A 882 23.95 -11.49 11.03
CA GLU A 882 22.90 -11.38 12.03
C GLU A 882 22.79 -10.00 12.70
N SER A 883 23.83 -9.16 12.62
CA SER A 883 23.73 -7.78 13.13
C SER A 883 22.55 -7.09 12.44
N PRO A 884 21.56 -6.54 13.16
CA PRO A 884 20.43 -5.85 12.54
C PRO A 884 20.81 -4.75 11.54
N THR A 885 22.01 -4.16 11.68
CA THR A 885 22.59 -3.19 10.73
C THR A 885 22.85 -3.81 9.35
N ILE A 886 23.40 -5.02 9.28
CA ILE A 886 23.73 -5.73 8.03
C ILE A 886 22.56 -6.62 7.57
N ALA A 887 21.85 -7.24 8.51
CA ALA A 887 20.76 -8.17 8.23
C ALA A 887 19.72 -7.59 7.25
N SER A 888 19.03 -8.47 6.54
CA SER A 888 18.01 -8.07 5.58
C SER A 888 16.93 -7.20 6.23
N LYS A 889 16.58 -6.09 5.58
CA LYS A 889 15.48 -5.22 5.99
C LYS A 889 14.11 -5.75 5.53
N ARG A 890 14.04 -7.01 5.09
CA ARG A 890 12.83 -7.70 4.56
C ARG A 890 11.59 -7.47 5.38
N TRP A 891 11.69 -7.72 6.68
CA TRP A 891 10.58 -7.56 7.60
C TRP A 891 9.95 -6.16 7.52
N VAL A 892 10.74 -5.13 7.24
CA VAL A 892 10.29 -3.74 7.14
C VAL A 892 9.61 -3.49 5.79
N TYR A 893 10.29 -3.71 4.67
CA TYR A 893 9.74 -3.34 3.36
C TYR A 893 8.61 -4.26 2.86
N GLU A 894 8.43 -5.45 3.45
CA GLU A 894 7.23 -6.27 3.22
C GLU A 894 5.97 -5.65 3.85
N GLN A 895 6.09 -4.70 4.78
CA GLN A 895 4.95 -3.99 5.35
C GLN A 895 4.53 -2.77 4.51
N TYR A 896 5.35 -2.38 3.53
CA TYR A 896 5.09 -1.27 2.63
C TYR A 896 4.60 -1.77 1.27
N ASP A 897 3.85 -0.91 0.57
CA ASP A 897 3.78 -1.05 -0.88
C ASP A 897 5.10 -0.57 -1.50
N HIS A 898 5.68 -1.38 -2.39
CA HIS A 898 6.90 -1.08 -3.13
C HIS A 898 6.73 -1.27 -4.66
N MET A 899 5.50 -1.46 -5.13
CA MET A 899 5.17 -1.83 -6.52
C MET A 899 4.18 -0.89 -7.21
N VAL A 900 3.48 -0.05 -6.45
CA VAL A 900 2.41 0.81 -6.93
C VAL A 900 2.86 1.63 -8.14
N ARG A 901 1.97 1.68 -9.14
CA ARG A 901 2.16 2.22 -10.51
C ARG A 901 3.04 1.38 -11.44
N THR A 902 3.51 0.21 -11.00
CA THR A 902 4.27 -0.80 -11.78
C THR A 902 5.55 -0.28 -12.44
N ASN A 903 6.16 0.76 -11.86
CA ASN A 903 7.37 1.38 -12.38
C ASN A 903 8.66 0.91 -11.69
N THR A 904 8.57 0.30 -10.51
CA THR A 904 9.75 -0.16 -9.76
C THR A 904 10.43 -1.32 -10.49
N MET A 905 11.64 -1.07 -11.00
CA MET A 905 12.46 -2.05 -11.70
C MET A 905 13.36 -2.84 -10.75
N VAL A 906 13.94 -2.16 -9.75
CA VAL A 906 14.71 -2.78 -8.67
C VAL A 906 14.00 -2.48 -7.36
N ARG A 907 13.62 -3.55 -6.67
CA ARG A 907 12.87 -3.53 -5.40
C ARG A 907 13.83 -3.24 -4.22
N PRO A 908 13.32 -2.92 -3.02
CA PRO A 908 14.14 -2.81 -1.82
C PRO A 908 15.06 -4.02 -1.62
N GLY A 909 16.28 -3.77 -1.13
CA GLY A 909 17.28 -4.82 -0.83
C GLY A 909 18.41 -4.99 -1.86
N SER A 910 18.61 -4.02 -2.75
CA SER A 910 19.82 -3.84 -3.56
C SER A 910 20.51 -2.52 -3.17
N ASP A 911 21.71 -2.23 -3.69
CA ASP A 911 22.44 -0.97 -3.47
C ASP A 911 21.60 0.29 -3.68
N ALA A 912 20.71 0.31 -4.69
CA ALA A 912 19.75 1.39 -4.89
C ALA A 912 18.41 0.89 -5.41
N ALA A 913 17.35 1.62 -5.08
CA ALA A 913 16.04 1.41 -5.68
C ALA A 913 15.98 2.05 -7.07
N VAL A 914 15.33 1.40 -8.04
CA VAL A 914 15.27 1.91 -9.43
C VAL A 914 13.83 1.97 -9.91
N VAL A 915 13.41 3.13 -10.40
CA VAL A 915 12.05 3.40 -10.89
C VAL A 915 12.09 3.89 -12.34
N ARG A 916 11.31 3.26 -13.22
CA ARG A 916 11.17 3.65 -14.63
C ARG A 916 10.36 4.94 -14.77
N ILE A 917 10.78 5.80 -15.69
CA ILE A 917 10.05 7.01 -16.06
C ILE A 917 9.08 6.70 -17.21
N LYS A 918 7.77 6.72 -16.93
CA LYS A 918 6.73 6.42 -17.94
C LYS A 918 6.83 7.36 -19.15
N GLY A 919 6.59 6.80 -20.33
CA GLY A 919 6.68 7.55 -21.60
C GLY A 919 8.10 7.73 -22.14
N THR A 920 9.12 7.25 -21.43
CA THR A 920 10.53 7.29 -21.86
C THR A 920 11.19 5.90 -21.74
N ASN A 921 12.42 5.77 -22.22
CA ASN A 921 13.26 4.60 -21.93
C ASN A 921 14.21 4.84 -20.73
N LYS A 922 14.02 5.91 -19.96
CA LYS A 922 14.88 6.28 -18.83
C LYS A 922 14.39 5.66 -17.52
N ALA A 923 15.29 5.57 -16.55
CA ALA A 923 14.98 5.24 -15.16
C ALA A 923 15.74 6.15 -14.20
N LEU A 924 15.24 6.27 -12.97
CA LEU A 924 15.92 6.95 -11.88
C LEU A 924 16.29 5.93 -10.81
N ALA A 925 17.54 5.94 -10.39
CA ALA A 925 18.01 5.23 -9.21
C ALA A 925 18.05 6.18 -8.02
N MET A 926 17.79 5.68 -6.82
CA MET A 926 17.80 6.45 -5.59
C MET A 926 18.31 5.62 -4.41
N THR A 927 19.14 6.23 -3.58
CA THR A 927 19.72 5.63 -2.36
C THR A 927 19.71 6.64 -1.21
N VAL A 928 19.81 6.13 0.02
CA VAL A 928 20.03 6.91 1.23
C VAL A 928 21.17 6.29 2.03
N ASP A 929 22.17 7.08 2.43
CA ASP A 929 23.40 6.56 3.04
C ASP A 929 23.96 7.51 4.10
N CYS A 930 24.40 6.97 5.24
CA CYS A 930 25.25 7.68 6.21
C CYS A 930 25.82 6.73 7.29
N ASN A 931 27.12 6.46 7.26
CA ASN A 931 27.78 5.77 8.37
C ASN A 931 28.11 6.75 9.53
N SER A 932 27.22 6.80 10.52
CA SER A 932 27.36 7.70 11.67
C SER A 932 28.54 7.35 12.59
N ARG A 933 29.04 6.11 12.57
CA ARG A 933 30.24 5.72 13.35
C ARG A 933 31.48 6.41 12.80
N TYR A 934 31.63 6.43 11.48
CA TYR A 934 32.74 7.17 10.86
C TYR A 934 32.64 8.67 11.14
N CYS A 935 31.43 9.23 11.10
CA CYS A 935 31.22 10.64 11.42
C CYS A 935 31.55 10.96 12.90
N LEU A 936 31.29 10.04 13.84
CA LEU A 936 31.73 10.21 15.23
C LEU A 936 33.26 10.22 15.35
N LEU A 937 33.91 9.24 14.71
CA LEU A 937 35.36 9.05 14.80
C LEU A 937 36.13 10.17 14.12
N HIS A 938 35.62 10.69 12.99
CA HIS A 938 36.17 11.84 12.32
C HIS A 938 35.10 12.50 11.42
N PRO A 939 34.42 13.57 11.87
CA PRO A 939 33.24 14.11 11.17
C PRO A 939 33.47 14.51 9.71
N TYR A 940 34.64 15.09 9.39
CA TYR A 940 35.00 15.45 8.02
C TYR A 940 35.15 14.21 7.11
N GLU A 941 36.05 13.28 7.44
CA GLU A 941 36.23 12.02 6.69
C GLU A 941 34.97 11.16 6.64
N GLY A 942 34.22 11.03 7.74
CA GLY A 942 32.98 10.28 7.76
C GLY A 942 31.93 10.83 6.80
N ALA A 943 31.79 12.16 6.73
CA ALA A 943 30.88 12.81 5.79
C ALA A 943 31.38 12.71 4.33
N ARG A 944 32.70 12.76 4.10
CA ARG A 944 33.28 12.48 2.77
C ARG A 944 32.93 11.07 2.30
N ILE A 945 33.06 10.07 3.19
CA ILE A 945 32.72 8.68 2.90
C ILE A 945 31.23 8.52 2.61
N ALA A 946 30.35 9.14 3.39
CA ALA A 946 28.91 9.06 3.16
C ALA A 946 28.50 9.56 1.75
N VAL A 947 29.05 10.68 1.29
CA VAL A 947 28.78 11.17 -0.09
C VAL A 947 29.33 10.20 -1.14
N ALA A 948 30.54 9.67 -0.92
CA ALA A 948 31.18 8.75 -1.84
C ALA A 948 30.41 7.42 -1.96
N GLU A 949 29.98 6.86 -0.84
CA GLU A 949 29.18 5.64 -0.77
C GLU A 949 27.81 5.80 -1.45
N ALA A 950 27.08 6.89 -1.19
CA ALA A 950 25.83 7.17 -1.88
C ALA A 950 26.00 7.26 -3.41
N ALA A 951 27.06 7.92 -3.88
CA ALA A 951 27.38 7.97 -5.30
C ALA A 951 27.76 6.59 -5.86
N ARG A 952 28.52 5.80 -5.11
CA ARG A 952 28.95 4.44 -5.47
C ARG A 952 27.76 3.49 -5.60
N ASN A 953 26.80 3.54 -4.69
CA ASN A 953 25.58 2.73 -4.73
C ASN A 953 24.72 3.00 -5.98
N LEU A 954 24.60 4.27 -6.37
CA LEU A 954 23.94 4.64 -7.64
C LEU A 954 24.71 4.13 -8.86
N VAL A 955 26.04 4.25 -8.85
CA VAL A 955 26.90 3.81 -9.95
C VAL A 955 26.87 2.29 -10.11
N CYS A 956 26.90 1.52 -9.02
CA CYS A 956 26.72 0.06 -9.01
C CYS A 956 25.35 -0.34 -9.60
N SER A 957 24.32 0.49 -9.42
CA SER A 957 23.00 0.30 -10.02
C SER A 957 22.90 0.72 -11.49
N GLY A 958 23.98 1.28 -12.05
CA GLY A 958 24.08 1.74 -13.45
C GLY A 958 23.66 3.21 -13.66
N ALA A 959 23.48 3.97 -12.59
CA ALA A 959 22.99 5.35 -12.64
C ALA A 959 24.10 6.38 -12.45
N GLU A 960 24.07 7.45 -13.25
CA GLU A 960 24.92 8.61 -13.07
C GLU A 960 24.33 9.52 -11.99
N PRO A 961 25.04 9.82 -10.88
CA PRO A 961 24.55 10.75 -9.86
C PRO A 961 24.25 12.13 -10.45
N ILE A 962 23.05 12.66 -10.20
CA ILE A 962 22.59 13.95 -10.77
C ILE A 962 22.25 15.02 -9.73
N GLY A 963 22.04 14.61 -8.47
CA GLY A 963 21.79 15.55 -7.38
C GLY A 963 21.59 14.85 -6.04
N LEU A 964 21.75 15.62 -4.98
CA LEU A 964 21.70 15.16 -3.59
C LEU A 964 20.75 16.04 -2.77
N THR A 965 20.10 15.45 -1.78
CA THR A 965 19.42 16.14 -0.69
C THR A 965 19.97 15.66 0.64
N ASP A 966 20.24 16.57 1.56
CA ASP A 966 20.81 16.24 2.88
C ASP A 966 19.78 16.41 3.99
N CYS A 967 19.78 15.53 4.97
CA CYS A 967 19.05 15.69 6.22
C CYS A 967 20.01 15.54 7.39
N LEU A 968 20.43 16.67 7.95
CA LEU A 968 21.52 16.78 8.90
C LEU A 968 21.00 16.60 10.33
N ASN A 969 21.30 15.47 10.97
CA ASN A 969 20.86 15.18 12.34
C ASN A 969 22.04 15.29 13.33
N PHE A 970 21.94 16.23 14.27
CA PHE A 970 22.99 16.55 15.25
C PHE A 970 22.40 16.87 16.63
N GLY A 971 23.24 16.86 17.66
CA GLY A 971 22.89 17.28 19.02
C GLY A 971 22.67 18.78 19.19
N ASN A 972 22.83 19.28 20.41
CA ASN A 972 22.67 20.71 20.69
C ASN A 972 23.81 21.56 20.10
N PRO A 973 23.54 22.49 19.15
CA PRO A 973 24.54 23.29 18.45
C PRO A 973 25.19 24.37 19.34
N GLU A 974 24.70 24.58 20.56
CA GLU A 974 25.31 25.51 21.51
C GLU A 974 26.57 24.93 22.17
N ARG A 975 26.74 23.60 22.10
CA ARG A 975 27.92 22.90 22.58
C ARG A 975 29.03 22.97 21.53
N PRO A 976 30.22 23.51 21.86
CA PRO A 976 31.30 23.69 20.88
C PRO A 976 31.72 22.39 20.17
N GLU A 977 31.65 21.25 20.86
CA GLU A 977 31.98 19.95 20.29
C GLU A 977 30.97 19.46 19.25
N ILE A 978 29.68 19.70 19.45
CA ILE A 978 28.62 19.32 18.50
C ILE A 978 28.68 20.23 17.28
N MET A 979 28.85 21.54 17.49
CA MET A 979 29.02 22.47 16.40
C MET A 979 30.27 22.15 15.58
N TRP A 980 31.36 21.69 16.23
CA TRP A 980 32.58 21.26 15.53
C TRP A 980 32.31 20.06 14.62
N GLN A 981 31.55 19.07 15.10
CA GLN A 981 31.13 17.92 14.29
C GLN A 981 30.30 18.37 13.08
N PHE A 982 29.32 19.26 13.30
CA PHE A 982 28.47 19.80 12.23
C PHE A 982 29.28 20.52 11.16
N VAL A 983 30.15 21.46 11.56
CA VAL A 983 30.96 22.25 10.62
C VAL A 983 31.87 21.34 9.80
N LEU A 984 32.56 20.39 10.43
CA LEU A 984 33.44 19.48 9.71
C LEU A 984 32.69 18.53 8.77
N ALA A 985 31.50 18.06 9.14
CA ALA A 985 30.67 17.26 8.25
C ALA A 985 30.27 18.04 6.99
N ILE A 986 29.88 19.31 7.15
CA ILE A 986 29.56 20.21 6.01
C ILE A 986 30.76 20.39 5.09
N GLU A 987 31.96 20.66 5.62
CA GLU A 987 33.17 20.81 4.79
C GLU A 987 33.52 19.50 4.08
N GLY A 988 33.35 18.35 4.75
CA GLY A 988 33.58 17.03 4.15
C GLY A 988 32.62 16.76 2.98
N MET A 989 31.33 17.03 3.17
CA MET A 989 30.33 16.91 2.10
C MET A 989 30.65 17.82 0.93
N LYS A 990 30.96 19.09 1.21
CA LYS A 990 31.27 20.10 0.21
C LYS A 990 32.39 19.62 -0.72
N ASP A 991 33.51 19.19 -0.16
CA ASP A 991 34.70 18.85 -0.95
C ASP A 991 34.44 17.67 -1.90
N VAL A 992 33.66 16.66 -1.47
CA VAL A 992 33.29 15.52 -2.33
C VAL A 992 32.27 15.92 -3.39
N CYS A 993 31.23 16.68 -3.01
CA CYS A 993 30.22 17.16 -3.94
C CYS A 993 30.82 18.06 -5.02
N GLU A 994 31.76 18.96 -4.67
CA GLU A 994 32.50 19.77 -5.64
C GLU A 994 33.36 18.90 -6.57
N HIS A 995 34.08 17.92 -6.03
CA HIS A 995 34.93 17.01 -6.81
C HIS A 995 34.13 16.16 -7.81
N PHE A 996 32.96 15.65 -7.39
CA PHE A 996 32.08 14.86 -8.26
C PHE A 996 31.10 15.70 -9.08
N SER A 997 31.08 17.02 -8.91
CA SER A 997 30.12 17.93 -9.53
C SER A 997 28.66 17.54 -9.25
N ILE A 998 28.39 17.09 -8.01
CA ILE A 998 27.04 16.70 -7.54
C ILE A 998 26.44 17.89 -6.78
N PRO A 999 25.39 18.53 -7.29
CA PRO A 999 24.74 19.63 -6.59
C PRO A 999 23.86 19.12 -5.44
N ILE A 1000 23.86 19.85 -4.33
CA ILE A 1000 22.91 19.70 -3.23
C ILE A 1000 21.71 20.60 -3.52
N VAL A 1001 20.57 20.00 -3.85
CA VAL A 1001 19.40 20.71 -4.41
C VAL A 1001 18.32 21.01 -3.39
N SER A 1002 18.33 20.33 -2.25
CA SER A 1002 17.43 20.56 -1.12
C SER A 1002 18.03 19.97 0.15
N GLY A 1003 17.43 20.26 1.30
CA GLY A 1003 17.82 19.59 2.54
C GLY A 1003 17.02 20.02 3.75
N ASN A 1004 17.37 19.46 4.89
CA ASN A 1004 16.79 19.74 6.20
C ASN A 1004 17.87 19.67 7.30
N VAL A 1005 17.72 20.44 8.37
CA VAL A 1005 18.61 20.39 9.54
C VAL A 1005 17.79 20.13 10.80
N SER A 1006 18.14 19.05 11.49
CA SER A 1006 17.58 18.62 12.77
C SER A 1006 18.67 18.69 13.83
N PHE A 1007 18.62 19.73 14.65
CA PHE A 1007 19.47 19.89 15.83
C PHE A 1007 18.75 19.38 17.09
N TYR A 1008 19.44 19.42 18.23
CA TYR A 1008 18.89 19.05 19.54
C TYR A 1008 18.41 17.58 19.62
N ASN A 1009 18.98 16.70 18.81
CA ASN A 1009 18.82 15.25 18.95
C ASN A 1009 19.69 14.75 20.11
N GLU A 1010 19.30 15.12 21.34
CA GLU A 1010 19.95 14.70 22.57
C GLU A 1010 18.94 14.61 23.72
N THR A 1011 19.23 13.73 24.68
CA THR A 1011 18.44 13.57 25.90
C THR A 1011 19.37 13.46 27.09
N ASN A 1012 19.11 14.21 28.17
CA ASN A 1012 19.95 14.20 29.37
C ASN A 1012 21.45 14.43 29.06
N SER A 1013 21.76 15.34 28.12
CA SER A 1013 23.11 15.66 27.60
C SER A 1013 23.82 14.55 26.80
N LEU A 1014 23.18 13.40 26.58
CA LEU A 1014 23.64 12.36 25.68
C LEU A 1014 23.12 12.63 24.26
N SER A 1015 24.01 12.99 23.35
CA SER A 1015 23.70 13.29 21.96
C SER A 1015 23.86 12.05 21.09
N ILE A 1016 23.04 11.96 20.03
CA ILE A 1016 23.26 11.02 18.93
C ILE A 1016 24.65 11.19 18.30
N TYR A 1017 25.07 10.20 17.53
CA TYR A 1017 26.23 10.39 16.65
C TYR A 1017 25.90 11.40 15.54
N PRO A 1018 26.89 12.20 15.10
CA PRO A 1018 26.69 13.10 13.95
C PRO A 1018 26.23 12.27 12.75
N THR A 1019 25.05 12.60 12.23
CA THR A 1019 24.39 11.80 11.19
C THR A 1019 23.93 12.71 10.05
N PRO A 1020 24.85 13.14 9.16
CA PRO A 1020 24.51 13.83 7.92
C PRO A 1020 23.90 12.82 6.93
N MET A 1021 22.59 12.57 7.04
CA MET A 1021 21.90 11.60 6.19
C MET A 1021 21.78 12.13 4.77
N LEU A 1022 22.15 11.34 3.76
CA LEU A 1022 22.19 11.80 2.37
C LEU A 1022 21.23 10.99 1.52
N GLY A 1023 20.28 11.63 0.84
CA GLY A 1023 19.48 11.03 -0.22
C GLY A 1023 20.03 11.46 -1.58
N MET A 1024 20.40 10.51 -2.43
CA MET A 1024 20.99 10.80 -3.74
C MET A 1024 20.18 10.19 -4.87
N VAL A 1025 20.00 10.95 -5.95
CA VAL A 1025 19.29 10.50 -7.16
C VAL A 1025 20.26 10.40 -8.33
N GLY A 1026 20.16 9.30 -9.07
CA GLY A 1026 20.93 9.05 -10.28
C GLY A 1026 20.05 8.80 -11.50
N LEU A 1027 20.55 9.14 -12.69
CA LEU A 1027 19.89 8.93 -13.96
C LEU A 1027 20.45 7.71 -14.69
N ILE A 1028 19.56 6.83 -15.14
CA ILE A 1028 19.86 5.75 -16.08
C ILE A 1028 19.21 6.13 -17.42
N ASP A 1029 20.02 6.45 -18.43
CA ASP A 1029 19.51 6.90 -19.73
C ASP A 1029 18.72 5.82 -20.50
N SER A 1030 19.00 4.55 -20.19
CA SER A 1030 18.36 3.41 -20.83
C SER A 1030 18.05 2.33 -19.79
N ALA A 1031 16.77 2.06 -19.57
CA ALA A 1031 16.27 1.22 -18.49
C ALA A 1031 16.81 -0.23 -18.52
N ASP A 1032 17.24 -0.72 -19.68
CA ASP A 1032 17.92 -2.02 -19.85
C ASP A 1032 19.34 -2.07 -19.24
N LYS A 1033 19.91 -0.92 -18.87
CA LYS A 1033 21.22 -0.81 -18.20
C LYS A 1033 21.14 -0.83 -16.68
N THR A 1034 19.95 -1.08 -16.14
CA THR A 1034 19.73 -1.26 -14.71
C THR A 1034 20.50 -2.46 -14.18
N MET A 1035 21.30 -2.27 -13.14
CA MET A 1035 22.08 -3.32 -12.47
C MET A 1035 21.55 -3.61 -11.06
N THR A 1036 22.02 -4.71 -10.48
CA THR A 1036 21.68 -5.18 -9.12
C THR A 1036 22.90 -5.88 -8.52
N GLN A 1037 22.96 -5.98 -7.19
CA GLN A 1037 24.08 -6.62 -6.48
C GLN A 1037 24.26 -8.13 -6.71
N TRP A 1038 23.17 -8.89 -6.85
CA TRP A 1038 23.26 -10.35 -6.77
C TRP A 1038 23.77 -11.04 -8.04
N PHE A 1039 24.45 -12.17 -7.83
CA PHE A 1039 24.96 -13.01 -8.91
C PHE A 1039 23.85 -13.61 -9.78
N LYS A 1040 24.06 -13.60 -11.10
CA LYS A 1040 23.04 -13.98 -12.09
C LYS A 1040 23.21 -15.40 -12.61
N GLN A 1041 24.44 -15.80 -12.92
CA GLN A 1041 24.71 -17.03 -13.66
C GLN A 1041 25.90 -17.80 -13.10
N ASP A 1042 25.76 -19.13 -13.02
CA ASP A 1042 26.84 -20.03 -12.64
C ASP A 1042 27.95 -20.01 -13.71
N GLY A 1043 29.19 -20.01 -13.25
CA GLY A 1043 30.37 -19.93 -14.09
C GLY A 1043 30.88 -18.51 -14.31
N ASP A 1044 30.09 -17.47 -14.01
CA ASP A 1044 30.55 -16.07 -14.10
C ASP A 1044 31.82 -15.86 -13.26
N ALA A 1045 32.77 -15.11 -13.81
CA ALA A 1045 33.98 -14.71 -13.10
C ALA A 1045 33.66 -13.57 -12.12
N ILE A 1046 34.21 -13.65 -10.91
CA ILE A 1046 34.10 -12.62 -9.88
C ILE A 1046 35.35 -11.76 -9.91
N ILE A 1047 35.17 -10.46 -10.10
CA ILE A 1047 36.24 -9.45 -10.15
C ILE A 1047 36.06 -8.50 -8.97
N LEU A 1048 37.12 -8.33 -8.18
CA LEU A 1048 37.22 -7.27 -7.19
C LEU A 1048 37.94 -6.07 -7.80
N LEU A 1049 37.28 -4.92 -7.82
CA LEU A 1049 37.89 -3.62 -8.10
C LEU A 1049 38.31 -2.97 -6.78
N GLY A 1050 39.40 -2.20 -6.82
CA GLY A 1050 39.96 -1.49 -5.67
C GLY A 1050 40.96 -2.31 -4.85
N LYS A 1051 41.49 -1.70 -3.79
CA LYS A 1051 42.53 -2.28 -2.93
C LYS A 1051 42.02 -2.44 -1.51
N THR A 1052 42.18 -3.64 -0.94
CA THR A 1052 41.95 -3.89 0.49
C THR A 1052 43.12 -3.36 1.32
N ARG A 1053 42.81 -2.68 2.43
CA ARG A 1053 43.76 -2.14 3.41
C ARG A 1053 43.39 -2.64 4.81
N GLU A 1054 44.21 -2.31 5.80
CA GLU A 1054 43.96 -2.63 7.21
C GLU A 1054 43.02 -1.63 7.90
N ASP A 1055 41.89 -1.32 7.23
CA ASP A 1055 40.89 -0.36 7.70
C ASP A 1055 39.84 -1.06 8.58
N LEU A 1056 40.16 -1.27 9.86
CA LEU A 1056 39.22 -1.84 10.85
C LEU A 1056 38.56 -0.77 11.74
N GLY A 1057 39.08 0.45 11.74
CA GLY A 1057 38.58 1.54 12.59
C GLY A 1057 37.13 1.88 12.28
N GLY A 1058 36.27 1.85 13.30
CA GLY A 1058 34.83 2.09 13.16
C GLY A 1058 34.03 1.00 12.44
N SER A 1059 34.64 -0.14 12.11
CA SER A 1059 33.97 -1.18 11.35
C SER A 1059 32.86 -1.88 12.12
N GLU A 1060 31.85 -2.40 11.41
CA GLU A 1060 30.80 -3.23 12.01
C GLU A 1060 31.41 -4.51 12.59
N TYR A 1061 32.50 -5.03 12.01
CA TYR A 1061 33.31 -6.10 12.60
C TYR A 1061 33.84 -5.74 13.99
N LEU A 1062 34.46 -4.56 14.13
CA LEU A 1062 35.00 -4.11 15.41
C LEU A 1062 33.89 -3.91 16.46
N LYS A 1063 32.75 -3.36 16.04
CA LYS A 1063 31.58 -3.17 16.91
C LYS A 1063 30.98 -4.49 17.37
N VAL A 1064 30.69 -5.40 16.45
CA VAL A 1064 29.94 -6.63 16.75
C VAL A 1064 30.81 -7.65 17.47
N LEU A 1065 32.06 -7.87 17.02
CA LEU A 1065 32.92 -8.94 17.54
C LEU A 1065 33.81 -8.47 18.71
N HIS A 1066 34.16 -7.19 18.78
CA HIS A 1066 35.05 -6.66 19.81
C HIS A 1066 34.38 -5.64 20.73
N HIS A 1067 33.12 -5.27 20.49
CA HIS A 1067 32.36 -4.28 21.27
C HIS A 1067 33.11 -2.94 21.38
N ARG A 1068 33.72 -2.50 20.27
CA ARG A 1068 34.49 -1.26 20.19
C ARG A 1068 34.09 -0.43 18.98
N GLU A 1069 33.97 0.87 19.20
CA GLU A 1069 33.73 1.88 18.16
C GLU A 1069 34.88 2.90 18.25
N GLN A 1070 36.05 2.50 17.77
CA GLN A 1070 37.32 3.23 17.86
C GLN A 1070 38.13 3.06 16.58
N GLY A 1071 39.17 3.88 16.42
CA GLY A 1071 40.09 3.88 15.28
C GLY A 1071 39.81 5.02 14.30
N SER A 1072 40.72 5.21 13.36
CA SER A 1072 40.49 6.15 12.26
C SER A 1072 39.52 5.54 11.24
N PRO A 1073 38.58 6.31 10.66
CA PRO A 1073 37.76 5.83 9.55
C PRO A 1073 38.60 5.34 8.37
N PRO A 1074 38.03 4.48 7.50
CA PRO A 1074 38.71 3.99 6.30
C PRO A 1074 39.25 5.11 5.40
N PHE A 1075 40.41 4.90 4.79
CA PHE A 1075 41.01 5.90 3.91
C PHE A 1075 40.24 6.06 2.59
N LEU A 1076 39.94 7.30 2.19
CA LEU A 1076 39.29 7.65 0.93
C LEU A 1076 40.12 8.62 0.06
N SER A 1077 40.41 8.22 -1.18
CA SER A 1077 40.95 9.09 -2.24
C SER A 1077 39.85 9.41 -3.25
N LEU A 1078 39.56 10.70 -3.45
CA LEU A 1078 38.48 11.14 -4.36
C LEU A 1078 38.82 10.86 -5.82
N GLU A 1079 40.10 10.93 -6.19
CA GLU A 1079 40.57 10.63 -7.54
C GLU A 1079 40.37 9.14 -7.86
N THR A 1080 40.67 8.27 -6.89
CA THR A 1080 40.49 6.82 -7.04
C THR A 1080 39.00 6.47 -7.12
N GLU A 1081 38.18 7.07 -6.25
CA GLU A 1081 36.72 6.86 -6.24
C GLU A 1081 36.09 7.35 -7.55
N LYS A 1082 36.49 8.54 -8.05
CA LYS A 1082 35.98 9.07 -9.32
C LYS A 1082 36.35 8.19 -10.51
N ALA A 1083 37.61 7.75 -10.59
CA ALA A 1083 38.05 6.85 -11.65
C ALA A 1083 37.28 5.53 -11.62
N LEU A 1084 37.05 4.98 -10.42
CA LEU A 1084 36.23 3.79 -10.20
C LEU A 1084 34.79 4.00 -10.70
N HIS A 1085 34.16 5.12 -10.34
CA HIS A 1085 32.79 5.45 -10.77
C HIS A 1085 32.67 5.53 -12.30
N ASP A 1086 33.59 6.26 -12.94
CA ASP A 1086 33.59 6.42 -14.40
C ASP A 1086 33.79 5.09 -15.12
N PHE A 1087 34.66 4.24 -14.60
CA PHE A 1087 34.91 2.92 -15.14
C PHE A 1087 33.69 2.01 -15.03
N ILE A 1088 33.05 1.94 -13.85
CA ILE A 1088 31.87 1.10 -13.62
C ILE A 1088 30.73 1.52 -14.55
N LEU A 1089 30.41 2.82 -14.61
CA LEU A 1089 29.38 3.32 -15.51
C LEU A 1089 29.68 2.97 -16.98
N SER A 1090 30.95 3.10 -17.41
CA SER A 1090 31.36 2.72 -18.76
C SER A 1090 31.10 1.24 -19.05
N VAL A 1091 31.53 0.32 -18.19
CA VAL A 1091 31.40 -1.12 -18.44
C VAL A 1091 29.96 -1.62 -18.34
N ILE A 1092 29.14 -1.01 -17.48
CA ILE A 1092 27.70 -1.29 -17.39
C ILE A 1092 26.98 -0.83 -18.66
N ARG A 1093 27.25 0.40 -19.13
CA ARG A 1093 26.64 0.95 -20.36
C ARG A 1093 26.94 0.07 -21.57
N GLU A 1094 28.14 -0.50 -21.65
CA GLU A 1094 28.55 -1.44 -22.70
C GLU A 1094 27.91 -2.84 -22.58
N GLY A 1095 27.31 -3.19 -21.43
CA GLY A 1095 26.74 -4.52 -21.17
C GLY A 1095 27.80 -5.59 -20.89
N ALA A 1096 28.98 -5.20 -20.40
CA ALA A 1096 30.07 -6.13 -20.09
C ALA A 1096 29.92 -6.83 -18.72
N VAL A 1097 29.03 -6.32 -17.87
CA VAL A 1097 28.84 -6.75 -16.47
C VAL A 1097 27.48 -7.43 -16.31
N GLN A 1098 27.41 -8.44 -15.43
CA GLN A 1098 26.17 -9.16 -15.08
C GLN A 1098 25.57 -8.67 -13.75
N SER A 1099 26.42 -8.35 -12.77
CA SER A 1099 26.04 -7.74 -11.49
C SER A 1099 27.18 -6.87 -10.95
N ALA A 1100 26.85 -5.87 -10.15
CA ALA A 1100 27.78 -4.99 -9.47
C ALA A 1100 27.26 -4.69 -8.07
N HIS A 1101 28.14 -4.76 -7.07
CA HIS A 1101 27.82 -4.52 -5.66
C HIS A 1101 28.98 -3.82 -4.98
N ASP A 1102 28.70 -2.81 -4.17
CA ASP A 1102 29.75 -2.11 -3.45
C ASP A 1102 30.31 -2.94 -2.26
N CYS A 1103 31.39 -2.46 -1.64
CA CYS A 1103 31.90 -3.04 -0.39
C CYS A 1103 31.83 -1.98 0.72
N SER A 1104 30.89 -2.17 1.64
CA SER A 1104 30.55 -1.24 2.72
C SER A 1104 30.66 -1.93 4.10
N ASP A 1105 29.59 -1.90 4.91
CA ASP A 1105 29.53 -2.44 6.27
C ASP A 1105 29.88 -3.94 6.30
N GLY A 1106 30.81 -4.33 7.18
CA GLY A 1106 31.28 -5.71 7.30
C GLY A 1106 32.23 -6.18 6.20
N GLY A 1107 32.54 -5.32 5.23
CA GLY A 1107 33.62 -5.51 4.26
C GLY A 1107 33.35 -6.57 3.18
N LEU A 1108 34.44 -7.03 2.55
CA LEU A 1108 34.39 -7.86 1.34
C LEU A 1108 33.61 -9.17 1.53
N SER A 1109 33.76 -9.81 2.70
CA SER A 1109 33.09 -11.09 2.96
C SER A 1109 31.57 -10.94 3.06
N VAL A 1110 31.09 -9.83 3.62
CA VAL A 1110 29.65 -9.52 3.69
C VAL A 1110 29.12 -9.19 2.30
N ALA A 1111 29.79 -8.29 1.56
CA ALA A 1111 29.39 -7.96 0.19
C ALA A 1111 29.27 -9.20 -0.72
N LEU A 1112 30.26 -10.10 -0.67
CA LEU A 1112 30.20 -11.37 -1.42
C LEU A 1112 29.08 -12.30 -0.93
N ALA A 1113 28.80 -12.34 0.36
CA ALA A 1113 27.68 -13.11 0.91
C ALA A 1113 26.33 -12.54 0.44
N GLU A 1114 26.16 -11.22 0.45
CA GLU A 1114 24.96 -10.53 -0.06
C GLU A 1114 24.75 -10.77 -1.55
N CYS A 1115 25.83 -10.80 -2.34
CA CYS A 1115 25.78 -11.21 -3.75
C CYS A 1115 25.20 -12.62 -3.94
N CYS A 1116 25.45 -13.53 -2.98
CA CYS A 1116 24.98 -14.91 -3.01
C CYS A 1116 23.51 -15.07 -2.56
N VAL A 1117 23.04 -14.26 -1.59
CA VAL A 1117 21.78 -14.49 -0.87
C VAL A 1117 20.64 -13.51 -1.17
N SER A 1118 20.92 -12.30 -1.66
CA SER A 1118 19.92 -11.22 -1.75
C SER A 1118 18.95 -11.32 -2.95
N ALA A 1119 19.24 -12.18 -3.92
CA ALA A 1119 18.43 -12.38 -5.10
C ALA A 1119 17.00 -12.89 -4.76
N PRO A 1120 15.92 -12.23 -5.27
CA PRO A 1120 14.55 -12.60 -4.91
C PRO A 1120 14.12 -14.04 -5.30
N ASP A 1121 14.58 -14.52 -6.46
CA ASP A 1121 14.07 -15.76 -7.07
C ASP A 1121 15.12 -16.89 -7.16
N SER A 1122 16.40 -16.62 -6.84
CA SER A 1122 17.46 -17.63 -7.00
C SER A 1122 18.70 -17.31 -6.18
N ARG A 1123 19.17 -18.24 -5.34
CA ARG A 1123 20.42 -18.09 -4.58
C ARG A 1123 21.54 -18.89 -5.23
N ARG A 1124 22.77 -18.38 -5.19
CA ARG A 1124 23.94 -19.02 -5.82
C ARG A 1124 25.15 -18.93 -4.90
N GLY A 1125 25.95 -19.97 -4.87
CA GLY A 1125 27.23 -19.99 -4.18
C GLY A 1125 28.33 -19.23 -4.92
N ALA A 1126 29.50 -19.18 -4.30
CA ALA A 1126 30.70 -18.63 -4.90
C ALA A 1126 31.94 -19.31 -4.33
N MET A 1127 32.96 -19.46 -5.17
CA MET A 1127 34.29 -19.92 -4.78
C MET A 1127 35.27 -18.77 -5.00
N VAL A 1128 35.80 -18.23 -3.92
CA VAL A 1128 36.68 -17.06 -3.90
C VAL A 1128 38.05 -17.45 -3.32
N ARG A 1129 39.10 -16.92 -3.92
CA ARG A 1129 40.49 -17.06 -3.47
C ARG A 1129 41.10 -15.69 -3.30
N LEU A 1130 41.63 -15.43 -2.10
CA LEU A 1130 42.25 -14.15 -1.75
C LEU A 1130 43.73 -14.36 -1.44
N PRO A 1131 44.63 -13.51 -1.97
CA PRO A 1131 46.03 -13.52 -1.57
C PRO A 1131 46.19 -12.96 -0.15
N LEU A 1132 47.12 -13.52 0.63
CA LEU A 1132 47.46 -13.00 1.96
C LEU A 1132 48.53 -11.90 1.83
N ASP A 1133 48.09 -10.72 1.39
CA ASP A 1133 48.97 -9.56 1.16
C ASP A 1133 48.97 -8.53 2.31
N LEU A 1134 48.17 -8.79 3.36
CA LEU A 1134 48.04 -7.96 4.57
C LEU A 1134 48.59 -8.71 5.79
N SER A 1135 48.97 -7.96 6.83
CA SER A 1135 49.47 -8.53 8.08
C SER A 1135 48.34 -9.09 8.95
N ARG A 1136 47.12 -8.55 8.80
CA ARG A 1136 45.92 -8.97 9.52
C ARG A 1136 44.89 -9.67 8.62
N ARG A 1137 44.32 -10.78 9.11
CA ARG A 1137 43.34 -11.60 8.37
C ARG A 1137 41.93 -11.07 8.51
N ASP A 1138 41.56 -10.59 9.69
CA ASP A 1138 40.27 -9.92 9.92
C ASP A 1138 40.09 -8.68 9.02
N ALA A 1139 41.13 -7.88 8.83
CA ALA A 1139 41.13 -6.76 7.89
C ALA A 1139 40.92 -7.19 6.43
N LEU A 1140 41.58 -8.27 5.99
CA LEU A 1140 41.40 -8.80 4.63
C LEU A 1140 39.94 -9.20 4.36
N LEU A 1141 39.30 -9.84 5.33
CA LEU A 1141 37.96 -10.41 5.20
C LEU A 1141 36.84 -9.40 5.49
N PHE A 1142 36.99 -8.59 6.53
CA PHE A 1142 35.94 -7.76 7.12
C PHE A 1142 36.31 -6.27 7.25
N GLY A 1143 37.50 -5.87 6.80
CA GLY A 1143 37.87 -4.45 6.72
C GLY A 1143 37.01 -3.70 5.71
N GLU A 1144 36.65 -2.47 6.05
CA GLU A 1144 35.68 -1.64 5.32
C GLU A 1144 36.40 -0.61 4.42
N SER A 1145 37.48 -1.06 3.74
CA SER A 1145 38.23 -0.21 2.81
C SER A 1145 37.35 0.33 1.69
N GLN A 1146 37.48 1.65 1.44
CA GLN A 1146 36.72 2.40 0.45
C GLN A 1146 37.18 2.11 -0.99
N SER A 1147 36.42 2.60 -1.96
CA SER A 1147 36.71 2.45 -3.40
C SER A 1147 36.81 0.99 -3.85
N ARG A 1148 35.91 0.12 -3.37
CA ARG A 1148 35.86 -1.30 -3.74
C ARG A 1148 34.48 -1.72 -4.21
N VAL A 1149 34.46 -2.51 -5.27
CA VAL A 1149 33.24 -3.03 -5.90
C VAL A 1149 33.49 -4.46 -6.37
N VAL A 1150 32.53 -5.34 -6.12
CA VAL A 1150 32.48 -6.70 -6.65
C VAL A 1150 31.67 -6.71 -7.94
N LEU A 1151 32.27 -7.19 -9.02
CA LEU A 1151 31.60 -7.41 -10.30
C LEU A 1151 31.49 -8.90 -10.60
N SER A 1152 30.35 -9.32 -11.16
CA SER A 1152 30.27 -10.59 -11.90
C SER A 1152 30.24 -10.33 -13.40
N VAL A 1153 31.02 -11.10 -14.14
CA VAL A 1153 31.13 -11.00 -15.60
C VAL A 1153 31.18 -12.37 -16.24
N LYS A 1154 30.78 -12.44 -17.51
CA LYS A 1154 30.97 -13.67 -18.28
C LYS A 1154 32.46 -14.03 -18.35
N PRO A 1155 32.84 -15.32 -18.28
CA PRO A 1155 34.25 -15.74 -18.28
C PRO A 1155 35.09 -15.15 -19.41
N GLU A 1156 34.53 -15.08 -20.61
CA GLU A 1156 35.18 -14.53 -21.81
C GLU A 1156 35.44 -13.02 -21.74
N MET A 1157 34.78 -12.29 -20.84
CA MET A 1157 34.94 -10.85 -20.65
C MET A 1157 35.94 -10.49 -19.55
N ALA A 1158 36.34 -11.45 -18.71
CA ALA A 1158 37.13 -11.18 -17.50
C ALA A 1158 38.48 -10.53 -17.81
N ASP A 1159 39.30 -11.14 -18.68
CA ASP A 1159 40.63 -10.61 -19.02
C ASP A 1159 40.56 -9.24 -19.70
N ARG A 1160 39.52 -9.03 -20.52
CA ARG A 1160 39.28 -7.74 -21.17
C ARG A 1160 38.97 -6.66 -20.15
N LEU A 1161 38.16 -6.96 -19.14
CA LEU A 1161 37.81 -6.00 -18.09
C LEU A 1161 39.02 -5.69 -17.19
N LEU A 1162 39.81 -6.70 -16.83
CA LEU A 1162 41.05 -6.51 -16.05
C LEU A 1162 42.05 -5.60 -16.76
N ASN A 1163 42.28 -5.82 -18.06
CA ASN A 1163 43.18 -4.95 -18.85
C ASN A 1163 42.66 -3.51 -18.92
N ARG A 1164 41.35 -3.31 -19.08
CA ARG A 1164 40.78 -1.95 -19.09
C ARG A 1164 40.85 -1.26 -17.73
N ALA A 1165 40.65 -2.00 -16.64
CA ALA A 1165 40.81 -1.47 -15.29
C ALA A 1165 42.26 -1.00 -15.08
N TRP A 1166 43.23 -1.81 -15.52
CA TRP A 1166 44.65 -1.45 -15.53
C TRP A 1166 44.94 -0.17 -16.33
N ASP A 1167 44.42 -0.08 -17.55
CA ASP A 1167 44.57 1.12 -18.41
C ASP A 1167 43.92 2.37 -17.77
N SER A 1168 42.90 2.18 -16.94
CA SER A 1168 42.21 3.25 -16.20
C SER A 1168 42.84 3.53 -14.83
N GLY A 1169 43.95 2.85 -14.48
CA GLY A 1169 44.64 3.02 -13.20
C GLY A 1169 43.91 2.42 -11.99
N ILE A 1170 42.93 1.54 -12.22
CA ILE A 1170 42.10 0.93 -11.17
C ILE A 1170 42.68 -0.44 -10.82
N PRO A 1171 43.08 -0.69 -9.56
CA PRO A 1171 43.44 -2.02 -9.11
C PRO A 1171 42.27 -2.98 -9.32
N ALA A 1172 42.52 -4.10 -9.98
CA ALA A 1172 41.50 -5.09 -10.26
C ALA A 1172 42.07 -6.50 -10.19
N MET A 1173 41.29 -7.43 -9.66
CA MET A 1173 41.70 -8.83 -9.51
C MET A 1173 40.53 -9.76 -9.78
N LYS A 1174 40.74 -10.81 -10.58
CA LYS A 1174 39.81 -11.93 -10.63
C LYS A 1174 39.99 -12.78 -9.37
N ILE A 1175 39.00 -12.75 -8.49
CA ILE A 1175 39.07 -13.40 -7.19
C ILE A 1175 38.33 -14.74 -7.14
N GLY A 1176 37.48 -15.06 -8.12
CA GLY A 1176 36.69 -16.28 -8.02
C GLY A 1176 35.74 -16.55 -9.17
N THR A 1177 34.81 -17.47 -8.91
CA THR A 1177 33.73 -17.87 -9.82
C THR A 1177 32.43 -18.09 -9.07
N VAL A 1178 31.32 -17.67 -9.67
CA VAL A 1178 29.96 -17.90 -9.19
C VAL A 1178 29.57 -19.37 -9.43
N GLY A 1179 28.87 -19.98 -8.48
CA GLY A 1179 28.19 -21.26 -8.67
C GLY A 1179 28.17 -22.15 -7.43
N GLY A 1180 27.34 -23.19 -7.50
CA GLY A 1180 27.16 -24.16 -6.41
C GLY A 1180 26.19 -23.67 -5.33
N ASP A 1181 26.14 -24.41 -4.22
CA ASP A 1181 25.25 -24.19 -3.07
C ASP A 1181 26.02 -23.78 -1.80
N ARG A 1182 27.33 -23.53 -1.94
CA ARG A 1182 28.23 -23.12 -0.86
C ARG A 1182 28.91 -21.80 -1.19
N PHE A 1183 29.14 -21.01 -0.15
CA PHE A 1183 29.95 -19.80 -0.18
C PHE A 1183 31.31 -20.11 0.46
N VAL A 1184 32.37 -20.02 -0.34
CA VAL A 1184 33.72 -20.38 0.06
C VAL A 1184 34.69 -19.24 -0.20
N ILE A 1185 35.43 -18.83 0.83
CA ILE A 1185 36.60 -17.96 0.71
C ILE A 1185 37.82 -18.72 1.23
N ASP A 1186 38.76 -19.02 0.34
CA ASP A 1186 40.08 -19.57 0.66
C ASP A 1186 41.13 -18.45 0.63
N VAL A 1187 41.88 -18.29 1.71
CA VAL A 1187 43.06 -17.42 1.75
C VAL A 1187 44.31 -18.26 1.45
N GLU A 1188 45.18 -17.82 0.53
CA GLU A 1188 46.32 -18.62 0.06
C GLU A 1188 47.21 -19.18 1.20
N LYS A 1189 47.74 -20.42 1.02
CA LYS A 1189 48.37 -21.22 2.08
C LYS A 1189 49.72 -20.66 2.56
N GLY A 1190 49.83 -20.42 3.87
CA GLY A 1190 51.06 -20.16 4.64
C GLY A 1190 50.90 -20.66 6.10
N GLN A 1191 51.90 -20.46 6.98
CA GLN A 1191 51.89 -20.94 8.39
C GLN A 1191 50.74 -20.37 9.27
N TRP A 1192 49.86 -19.53 8.72
CA TRP A 1192 48.88 -18.71 9.44
C TRP A 1192 47.42 -18.88 8.94
N SER A 1193 47.11 -19.92 8.15
CA SER A 1193 45.78 -20.13 7.51
C SER A 1193 44.71 -20.81 8.38
N ASP A 1194 45.05 -21.24 9.60
CA ASP A 1194 44.07 -21.87 10.49
C ASP A 1194 43.07 -20.84 11.02
N GLY A 1195 41.78 -21.07 10.75
CA GLY A 1195 40.67 -20.24 11.23
C GLY A 1195 40.18 -19.12 10.30
N CYS A 1196 40.83 -18.89 9.15
CA CYS A 1196 40.47 -17.80 8.22
C CYS A 1196 39.70 -18.25 6.97
N ARG A 1197 39.46 -19.55 6.80
CA ARG A 1197 38.63 -20.07 5.70
C ARG A 1197 37.15 -19.91 6.03
N ILE A 1198 36.40 -19.31 5.11
CA ILE A 1198 34.93 -19.32 5.13
C ILE A 1198 34.46 -20.44 4.22
N ASP A 1199 33.56 -21.28 4.71
CA ASP A 1199 32.95 -22.37 3.96
C ASP A 1199 31.57 -22.69 4.54
N LEU A 1200 30.55 -21.95 4.08
CA LEU A 1200 29.19 -22.01 4.62
C LEU A 1200 28.17 -22.37 3.52
N PRO A 1201 27.12 -23.14 3.84
CA PRO A 1201 25.98 -23.32 2.94
C PRO A 1201 25.27 -21.99 2.67
N VAL A 1202 24.92 -21.70 1.42
CA VAL A 1202 24.22 -20.45 1.04
C VAL A 1202 22.86 -20.33 1.73
N ASN A 1203 22.17 -21.45 1.96
CA ASN A 1203 20.89 -21.45 2.68
C ASN A 1203 21.06 -21.04 4.15
N GLU A 1204 22.18 -21.40 4.79
CA GLU A 1204 22.47 -20.99 6.16
C GLU A 1204 22.73 -19.48 6.22
N LEU A 1205 23.56 -18.96 5.31
CA LEU A 1205 23.79 -17.51 5.21
C LEU A 1205 22.48 -16.74 5.01
N HIS A 1206 21.64 -17.20 4.09
CA HIS A 1206 20.34 -16.57 3.82
C HIS A 1206 19.43 -16.62 5.05
N ASP A 1207 19.34 -17.74 5.77
CA ASP A 1207 18.50 -17.85 6.97
C ASP A 1207 18.96 -16.88 8.08
N ARG A 1208 20.29 -16.80 8.26
CA ARG A 1208 20.91 -15.93 9.27
C ARG A 1208 20.71 -14.45 8.94
N TRP A 1209 20.85 -14.08 7.67
CA TRP A 1209 20.67 -12.71 7.18
C TRP A 1209 19.20 -12.29 7.03
N ALA A 1210 18.32 -13.12 6.43
CA ALA A 1210 16.97 -12.72 6.02
C ALA A 1210 15.96 -12.62 7.18
N PHE A 1211 16.17 -13.39 8.25
CA PHE A 1211 15.20 -13.52 9.34
C PHE A 1211 15.72 -13.00 10.69
N SER A 1212 16.92 -12.39 10.74
CA SER A 1212 17.51 -11.92 12.02
C SER A 1212 16.58 -10.92 12.73
N ILE A 1213 16.19 -9.84 12.05
CA ILE A 1213 15.31 -8.80 12.64
C ILE A 1213 13.99 -9.40 13.12
N GLU A 1214 13.36 -10.26 12.33
CA GLU A 1214 12.09 -10.91 12.69
C GLU A 1214 12.24 -11.80 13.93
N ARG A 1215 13.34 -12.55 14.04
CA ARG A 1215 13.65 -13.36 15.24
C ARG A 1215 13.78 -12.47 16.47
N THR A 1216 14.60 -11.42 16.42
CA THR A 1216 14.80 -10.51 17.56
C THR A 1216 13.52 -9.78 17.96
N LEU A 1217 12.62 -9.48 17.02
CA LEU A 1217 11.33 -8.86 17.30
C LEU A 1217 10.29 -9.79 17.96
N ASN A 1218 10.49 -11.12 17.84
CA ASN A 1218 9.58 -12.18 18.30
C ASN A 1218 10.08 -12.93 19.56
N GLU A 1219 11.33 -12.75 19.98
CA GLU A 1219 11.94 -13.38 21.17
C GLU A 1219 11.43 -12.81 22.53
N ALA A 1220 10.21 -12.27 22.58
CA ALA A 1220 9.62 -11.63 23.76
C ALA A 1220 8.44 -12.40 24.36
#